data_AF-A0A0L0VVI0-F1
#
_entry.id   AF-A0A0L0VVI0-F1
#
_cell.length_a   1.000
_cell.length_b   1.000
_cell.length_c   1.000
_cell.angle_alpha   90.00
_cell.angle_beta   90.00
_cell.angle_gamma   90.00
#
_symmetry.space_group_name_H-M   'P 1'
#
loop_
_entity.id
_entity.type
_entity.pdbx_description
1 polymer ?
#
loop_
_entity_poly.entity_id
_entity_poly.type
_entity_poly.pdbx_seq_one_letter_code
_entity_poly.pdbx_strand_id
1 'polypeptide(L)'
;MKAFVDSDWGNCPDTRRSTSGYVVLTGRHLINWKSSKQTTVSLSTTEAEYKAFSDLGRDLAWFASLADETLIFPKLRGITVSIDNRGAIDLAKSETSQNSFRTKHMSIRLHFVRELMAVGLIVIQYVKTTENSADFLTKPTARPVIRRSLEELAVVQVTEVASHLATRSTEGCEIEGSSGRFRSHKLRKGLKSAGAATCQFFQKPIRATMAQKIEVLDWYDKNGKNQTKTAKHFAEVYPEIGFKQPLISAWVADCDRIRQQADTSASHYKRVRVTKFPQIEEMLDQWVTQALHSKLTITGDVIRAKWQEFASMEKIPSEEWLNLSQGWLTRFKARHGLQSFTKHGEAAQADKEVIAEERTRVSELIQGFARKDIWNMDETGLFYSMPPDRGLAKEKCSGLKASKTRITIAVTTNSDGSEKLPLLIIGKWAKPKAFKKKSGLSLGFDYHFNKRAWMTTEIFHEWIGRFNCEMRSQKRNILLLVDNFSAHSLPEGGLSNIRLEFFSPNLTAHIQPMDAGIIKAFKSHYKQRFISKSIQRYDQGTPITSVYNIDQLAAMHLSRLAWQCVSETTIRSCCNHTGIFPGQLTRFDDAENNRALEKQIDRLQSMGLLHATNRMSIAELLNPADESGYSMWTSEEIFRSVKDSRTEEDNQEDDNDSEPPPPPKPTAKEVFKAISLINNYIESDTSVAADKLNQSMETYSKSLVDHLITTARQTTITSFFTPANSS
;
A
#
# COMPACT_ATOMS: atom_id res chain seq x y z
N MET A 1 35.27 12.66 -7.29
CA MET A 1 34.94 11.67 -8.34
C MET A 1 34.65 12.39 -9.64
N LYS A 2 34.93 11.76 -10.78
CA LYS A 2 34.58 12.22 -12.12
C LYS A 2 33.87 11.10 -12.87
N ALA A 3 32.89 11.41 -13.70
CA ALA A 3 32.19 10.43 -14.51
C ALA A 3 32.01 10.91 -15.94
N PHE A 4 32.02 9.97 -16.88
CA PHE A 4 31.80 10.19 -18.30
C PHE A 4 30.62 9.33 -18.74
N VAL A 5 29.72 9.86 -19.58
CA VAL A 5 28.56 9.14 -20.09
C VAL A 5 28.36 9.42 -21.57
N ASP A 6 27.94 8.40 -22.30
CA ASP A 6 27.60 8.47 -23.72
C ASP A 6 26.44 7.52 -24.05
N SER A 7 25.79 7.71 -25.19
CA SER A 7 24.92 6.70 -25.78
C SER A 7 24.95 6.70 -27.30
N ASP A 8 24.93 5.51 -27.90
CA ASP A 8 24.84 5.32 -29.34
C ASP A 8 23.38 5.08 -29.74
N TRP A 9 22.78 6.03 -30.44
CA TRP A 9 21.35 6.06 -30.71
C TRP A 9 20.93 5.12 -31.84
N GLY A 10 20.06 4.16 -31.52
CA GLY A 10 19.36 3.34 -32.53
C GLY A 10 20.23 2.37 -33.33
N ASN A 11 21.49 2.16 -32.93
CA ASN A 11 22.48 1.42 -33.73
C ASN A 11 22.29 -0.11 -33.72
N CYS A 12 21.42 -0.67 -32.86
CA CYS A 12 21.09 -2.09 -32.94
C CYS A 12 20.20 -2.38 -34.18
N PRO A 13 20.66 -3.17 -35.17
CA PRO A 13 19.93 -3.37 -36.42
C PRO A 13 18.56 -4.04 -36.22
N ASP A 14 18.46 -5.00 -35.28
CA ASP A 14 17.24 -5.80 -35.09
C ASP A 14 16.16 -5.09 -34.27
N THR A 15 16.58 -4.27 -33.28
CA THR A 15 15.64 -3.72 -32.29
C THR A 15 15.58 -2.20 -32.28
N ARG A 16 16.51 -1.53 -32.98
CA ARG A 16 16.68 -0.06 -32.98
C ARG A 16 16.81 0.57 -31.58
N ARG A 17 17.21 -0.22 -30.59
CA ARG A 17 17.52 0.25 -29.23
C ARG A 17 18.94 0.82 -29.20
N SER A 18 19.13 1.90 -28.45
CA SER A 18 20.43 2.54 -28.24
C SER A 18 21.33 1.74 -27.29
N THR A 19 22.63 1.97 -27.31
CA THR A 19 23.59 1.43 -26.33
C THR A 19 24.07 2.53 -25.40
N SER A 20 23.97 2.36 -24.09
CA SER A 20 24.46 3.31 -23.08
C SER A 20 25.79 2.87 -22.51
N GLY A 21 26.67 3.84 -22.32
CA GLY A 21 28.00 3.64 -21.78
C GLY A 21 28.33 4.70 -20.74
N TYR A 22 28.96 4.32 -19.63
CA TYR A 22 29.54 5.28 -18.70
C TYR A 22 30.72 4.70 -17.94
N VAL A 23 31.54 5.61 -17.41
CA VAL A 23 32.74 5.34 -16.60
C VAL A 23 32.72 6.27 -15.39
N VAL A 24 33.02 5.75 -14.20
CA VAL A 24 33.16 6.50 -12.94
C VAL A 24 34.56 6.32 -12.37
N LEU A 25 35.22 7.43 -12.07
CA LEU A 25 36.62 7.50 -11.64
C LEU A 25 36.79 8.24 -10.30
N THR A 26 37.73 7.79 -9.48
CA THR A 26 38.34 8.57 -8.39
C THR A 26 39.83 8.73 -8.65
N GLY A 27 40.27 9.97 -8.88
CA GLY A 27 41.63 10.21 -9.35
C GLY A 27 41.83 9.54 -10.70
N ARG A 28 42.77 8.58 -10.77
CA ARG A 28 43.05 7.74 -11.95
C ARG A 28 42.48 6.31 -11.83
N HIS A 29 41.71 6.02 -10.78
CA HIS A 29 41.19 4.68 -10.54
C HIS A 29 39.78 4.51 -11.07
N LEU A 30 39.54 3.43 -11.82
CA LEU A 30 38.23 3.01 -12.27
C LEU A 30 37.44 2.37 -11.13
N ILE A 31 36.30 2.97 -10.78
CA ILE A 31 35.41 2.48 -9.72
C ILE A 31 34.25 1.71 -10.30
N ASN A 32 33.64 2.25 -11.36
CA ASN A 32 32.47 1.63 -11.99
C ASN A 32 32.47 1.93 -13.48
N TRP A 33 31.95 1.00 -14.26
CA TRP A 33 31.72 1.18 -15.68
C TRP A 33 30.50 0.37 -16.11
N LYS A 34 29.87 0.80 -17.19
CA LYS A 34 28.78 0.05 -17.81
C LYS A 34 28.81 0.23 -19.31
N SER A 35 28.54 -0.84 -20.03
CA SER A 35 28.14 -0.83 -21.44
C SER A 35 26.92 -1.73 -21.56
N SER A 36 25.75 -1.17 -21.83
CA SER A 36 24.53 -1.97 -22.00
C SER A 36 23.56 -1.36 -23.00
N LYS A 37 22.85 -2.24 -23.70
CA LYS A 37 21.71 -1.85 -24.53
C LYS A 37 20.58 -1.28 -23.67
N GLN A 38 19.95 -0.19 -24.13
CA GLN A 38 18.79 0.43 -23.48
C GLN A 38 17.57 -0.48 -23.58
N THR A 39 16.73 -0.49 -22.54
CA THR A 39 15.52 -1.32 -22.49
C THR A 39 14.41 -0.82 -23.41
N THR A 40 14.33 0.49 -23.64
CA THR A 40 13.34 1.13 -24.51
C THR A 40 14.01 1.81 -25.70
N VAL A 41 13.32 1.82 -26.84
CA VAL A 41 13.74 2.60 -28.02
C VAL A 41 13.64 4.09 -27.67
N SER A 42 14.67 4.85 -28.04
CA SER A 42 14.70 6.31 -27.89
C SER A 42 14.37 6.93 -29.24
N LEU A 43 13.52 7.96 -29.26
CA LEU A 43 13.08 8.63 -30.48
C LEU A 43 14.02 9.78 -30.89
N SER A 44 14.99 10.13 -30.04
CA SER A 44 16.05 11.09 -30.34
C SER A 44 17.37 10.72 -29.65
N THR A 45 18.49 11.25 -30.17
CA THR A 45 19.82 11.14 -29.55
C THR A 45 19.82 11.75 -28.15
N THR A 46 19.22 12.93 -28.00
CA THR A 46 19.05 13.61 -26.70
C THR A 46 18.34 12.73 -25.67
N GLU A 47 17.28 12.02 -26.09
CA GLU A 47 16.56 11.11 -25.20
C GLU A 47 17.42 9.90 -24.79
N ALA A 48 18.16 9.32 -25.74
CA ALA A 48 19.05 8.20 -25.47
C ALA A 48 20.15 8.59 -24.48
N GLU A 49 20.78 9.75 -24.67
CA GLU A 49 21.85 10.21 -23.80
C GLU A 49 21.34 10.60 -22.42
N TYR A 50 20.16 11.22 -22.34
CA TYR A 50 19.54 11.52 -21.05
C TYR A 50 19.16 10.24 -20.28
N LYS A 51 18.76 9.17 -20.98
CA LYS A 51 18.54 7.86 -20.33
C LYS A 51 19.84 7.29 -19.77
N ALA A 52 20.94 7.35 -20.52
CA ALA A 52 22.25 6.92 -20.05
C ALA A 52 22.71 7.74 -18.83
N PHE A 53 22.52 9.05 -18.88
CA PHE A 53 22.84 9.95 -17.77
C PHE A 53 22.01 9.67 -16.52
N SER A 54 20.71 9.41 -16.68
CA SER A 54 19.83 9.01 -15.56
C SER A 54 20.22 7.65 -14.96
N ASP A 55 20.73 6.72 -15.77
CA ASP A 55 21.28 5.45 -15.29
C ASP A 55 22.55 5.68 -14.45
N LEU A 56 23.49 6.49 -14.94
CA LEU A 56 24.68 6.90 -14.20
C LEU A 56 24.32 7.61 -12.88
N GLY A 57 23.32 8.49 -12.89
CA GLY A 57 22.87 9.20 -11.69
C GLY A 57 22.42 8.27 -10.57
N ARG A 58 21.79 7.13 -10.90
CA ARG A 58 21.39 6.11 -9.90
C ARG A 58 22.60 5.46 -9.24
N ASP A 59 23.60 5.10 -10.04
CA ASP A 59 24.84 4.52 -9.52
C ASP A 59 25.60 5.52 -8.64
N LEU A 60 25.68 6.79 -9.05
CA LEU A 60 26.31 7.85 -8.25
C LEU A 60 25.57 8.11 -6.93
N ALA A 61 24.24 8.09 -6.93
CA ALA A 61 23.44 8.20 -5.72
C ALA A 61 23.71 7.03 -4.77
N TRP A 62 23.81 5.80 -5.29
CA TRP A 62 24.18 4.63 -4.51
C TRP A 62 25.59 4.74 -3.91
N PHE A 63 26.59 5.19 -4.69
CA PHE A 63 27.94 5.44 -4.17
C PHE A 63 27.96 6.49 -3.06
N ALA A 64 27.16 7.55 -3.19
CA ALA A 64 27.04 8.57 -2.15
C ALA A 64 26.46 8.00 -0.85
N SER A 65 25.40 7.18 -0.93
CA SER A 65 24.83 6.48 0.23
C SER A 65 25.85 5.52 0.86
N LEU A 66 26.56 4.75 0.06
CA LEU A 66 27.58 3.81 0.55
C LEU A 66 28.73 4.53 1.26
N ALA A 67 29.18 5.67 0.72
CA ALA A 67 30.20 6.50 1.35
C ALA A 67 29.71 7.07 2.70
N ASP A 68 28.45 7.52 2.76
CA ASP A 68 27.83 8.05 3.98
C ASP A 68 27.63 6.96 5.05
N GLU A 69 27.27 5.73 4.68
CA GLU A 69 27.05 4.61 5.61
C GLU A 69 28.37 4.02 6.15
N THR A 70 29.37 3.86 5.29
CA THR A 70 30.63 3.23 5.69
C THR A 70 31.52 4.14 6.51
N LEU A 71 31.35 5.47 6.43
CA LEU A 71 32.19 6.50 7.07
C LEU A 71 33.69 6.43 6.69
N ILE A 72 34.06 5.57 5.73
CA ILE A 72 35.44 5.36 5.27
C ILE A 72 35.82 6.45 4.26
N PHE A 73 34.84 7.00 3.53
CA PHE A 73 35.05 8.00 2.50
C PHE A 73 34.46 9.36 2.91
N PRO A 74 35.09 10.48 2.52
CA PRO A 74 34.48 11.79 2.69
C PRO A 74 33.18 11.87 1.90
N LYS A 75 32.20 12.62 2.43
CA LYS A 75 30.90 12.82 1.80
C LYS A 75 31.05 13.19 0.33
N LEU A 76 30.50 12.36 -0.54
CA LEU A 76 30.58 12.56 -1.98
C LEU A 76 29.57 13.63 -2.39
N ARG A 77 30.07 14.83 -2.74
CA ARG A 77 29.30 15.93 -3.31
C ARG A 77 30.04 16.54 -4.50
N GLY A 78 29.30 17.16 -5.40
CA GLY A 78 29.86 17.83 -6.57
C GLY A 78 30.57 16.89 -7.54
N ILE A 79 30.05 15.67 -7.75
CA ILE A 79 30.61 14.72 -8.72
C ILE A 79 30.46 15.30 -10.12
N THR A 80 31.58 15.55 -10.80
CA THR A 80 31.57 16.08 -12.16
C THR A 80 31.14 15.00 -13.15
N VAL A 81 30.01 15.21 -13.83
CA VAL A 81 29.52 14.34 -14.89
C VAL A 81 29.72 15.04 -16.24
N SER A 82 30.57 14.45 -17.07
CA SER A 82 30.92 14.92 -18.41
C SER A 82 29.99 14.29 -19.45
N ILE A 83 29.28 15.14 -20.21
CA ILE A 83 28.31 14.77 -21.25
C ILE A 83 28.64 15.54 -22.53
N ASP A 84 28.54 14.91 -23.70
CA ASP A 84 28.86 15.53 -25.00
C ASP A 84 27.64 16.02 -25.81
N ASN A 85 26.42 15.73 -25.37
CA ASN A 85 25.20 16.30 -25.96
C ASN A 85 24.64 17.48 -25.18
N ARG A 86 24.67 18.64 -25.82
CA ARG A 86 24.13 19.89 -25.26
C ARG A 86 22.63 19.83 -25.00
N GLY A 87 21.87 19.14 -25.85
CA GLY A 87 20.43 18.94 -25.63
C GLY A 87 20.16 18.24 -24.31
N ALA A 88 20.92 17.19 -23.96
CA ALA A 88 20.75 16.49 -22.70
C ALA A 88 21.12 17.38 -21.49
N ILE A 89 22.15 18.22 -21.64
CA ILE A 89 22.56 19.19 -20.62
C ILE A 89 21.48 20.27 -20.41
N ASP A 90 20.93 20.82 -21.49
CA ASP A 90 19.89 21.85 -21.44
C ASP A 90 18.59 21.30 -20.84
N LEU A 91 18.25 20.04 -21.14
CA LEU A 91 17.15 19.32 -20.48
C LEU A 91 17.35 19.20 -18.97
N ALA A 92 18.58 18.93 -18.53
CA ALA A 92 18.88 18.81 -17.10
C ALA A 92 18.84 20.17 -16.39
N LYS A 93 19.25 21.24 -17.07
CA LYS A 93 19.34 22.61 -16.51
C LYS A 93 18.05 23.42 -16.60
N SER A 94 17.06 23.03 -17.41
CA SER A 94 15.85 23.84 -17.59
C SER A 94 14.90 23.79 -16.38
N GLU A 95 14.52 24.96 -15.86
CA GLU A 95 13.59 25.10 -14.71
C GLU A 95 12.11 24.99 -15.13
N THR A 96 11.80 25.23 -16.40
CA THR A 96 10.43 25.15 -16.93
C THR A 96 10.22 23.83 -17.65
N SER A 97 9.09 23.16 -17.40
CA SER A 97 8.66 21.93 -18.08
C SER A 97 8.24 22.16 -19.54
N GLN A 98 9.03 22.91 -20.31
CA GLN A 98 8.71 23.25 -21.71
C GLN A 98 9.06 22.15 -22.72
N ASN A 99 9.39 20.94 -22.27
CA ASN A 99 9.69 19.85 -23.20
C ASN A 99 8.48 18.92 -23.31
N SER A 100 7.98 18.78 -24.53
CA SER A 100 6.83 17.98 -24.95
C SER A 100 7.05 16.47 -24.82
N PHE A 101 7.68 16.00 -23.75
CA PHE A 101 7.84 14.57 -23.50
C PHE A 101 6.51 14.01 -23.01
N ARG A 102 5.74 13.44 -23.95
CA ARG A 102 4.37 12.91 -23.72
C ARG A 102 4.34 11.62 -22.91
N THR A 103 5.48 11.12 -22.41
CA THR A 103 5.59 9.83 -21.71
C THR A 103 6.06 9.99 -20.26
N LYS A 104 5.29 9.41 -19.33
CA LYS A 104 5.52 9.45 -17.87
C LYS A 104 6.93 8.96 -17.46
N HIS A 105 7.51 8.01 -18.20
CA HIS A 105 8.84 7.46 -17.89
C HIS A 105 9.96 8.49 -18.10
N MET A 106 9.87 9.33 -19.13
CA MET A 106 10.88 10.34 -19.42
C MET A 106 10.81 11.51 -18.43
N SER A 107 9.60 11.94 -18.06
CA SER A 107 9.42 13.01 -17.05
C SER A 107 10.00 12.60 -15.69
N ILE A 108 9.81 11.35 -15.26
CA ILE A 108 10.40 10.84 -14.02
C ILE A 108 11.93 10.89 -14.06
N ARG A 109 12.56 10.46 -15.17
CA ARG A 109 14.03 10.51 -15.33
C ARG A 109 14.57 11.94 -15.28
N LEU A 110 13.86 12.88 -15.91
CA LEU A 110 14.18 14.31 -15.86
C LEU A 110 14.18 14.84 -14.42
N HIS A 111 13.09 14.60 -13.68
CA HIS A 111 12.98 15.04 -12.29
C HIS A 111 14.03 14.42 -11.37
N PHE A 112 14.32 13.12 -11.53
CA PHE A 112 15.34 12.43 -10.74
C PHE A 112 16.73 13.07 -10.90
N VAL A 113 17.18 13.30 -12.14
CA VAL A 113 18.49 13.93 -12.39
C VAL A 113 18.55 15.35 -11.83
N ARG A 114 17.46 16.11 -11.96
CA ARG A 114 17.36 17.48 -11.40
C ARG A 114 17.44 17.48 -9.88
N GLU A 115 16.84 16.50 -9.22
CA GLU A 115 16.95 16.33 -7.77
C GLU A 115 18.41 16.09 -7.34
N LEU A 116 19.14 15.24 -8.06
CA LEU A 116 20.56 15.02 -7.78
C LEU A 116 21.41 16.29 -7.96
N MET A 117 21.06 17.14 -8.93
CA MET A 117 21.70 18.44 -9.12
C MET A 117 21.33 19.42 -8.00
N ALA A 118 20.05 19.48 -7.60
CA ALA A 118 19.54 20.37 -6.57
C ALA A 118 20.12 20.05 -5.18
N VAL A 119 20.33 18.78 -4.87
CA VAL A 119 21.03 18.32 -3.66
C VAL A 119 22.55 18.59 -3.73
N GLY A 120 23.06 18.97 -4.90
CA GLY A 120 24.48 19.24 -5.12
C GLY A 120 25.33 17.97 -5.21
N LEU A 121 24.72 16.82 -5.48
CA LEU A 121 25.45 15.56 -5.64
C LEU A 121 26.23 15.55 -6.97
N ILE A 122 25.58 15.98 -8.06
CA ILE A 122 26.17 15.97 -9.41
C ILE A 122 26.29 17.38 -9.98
N VAL A 123 27.39 17.62 -10.71
CA VAL A 123 27.63 18.86 -11.47
C VAL A 123 27.89 18.48 -12.91
N ILE A 124 27.06 19.01 -13.82
CA ILE A 124 27.14 18.67 -15.24
C ILE A 124 28.15 19.58 -15.95
N GLN A 125 29.05 18.96 -16.70
CA GLN A 125 30.01 19.63 -17.56
C GLN A 125 29.89 19.12 -19.00
N TYR A 126 29.97 20.04 -19.96
CA TYR A 126 30.09 19.67 -21.37
C TYR A 126 31.51 19.19 -21.68
N VAL A 127 31.64 18.06 -22.37
CA VAL A 127 32.89 17.55 -22.93
C VAL A 127 32.73 17.36 -24.44
N LYS A 128 33.81 17.50 -25.22
CA LYS A 128 33.74 17.17 -26.65
C LYS A 128 33.62 15.65 -26.81
N THR A 129 32.93 15.15 -27.82
CA THR A 129 32.88 13.71 -28.13
C THR A 129 34.27 13.09 -28.29
N THR A 130 35.20 13.85 -28.89
CA THR A 130 36.61 13.45 -29.00
C THR A 130 37.36 13.45 -27.66
N GLU A 131 36.76 13.84 -26.55
CA GLU A 131 37.34 13.85 -25.21
C GLU A 131 36.48 13.05 -24.23
N ASN A 132 35.41 12.39 -24.70
CA ASN A 132 34.51 11.59 -23.87
C ASN A 132 35.08 10.17 -23.71
N SER A 133 35.49 9.82 -22.49
CA SER A 133 36.02 8.48 -22.21
C SER A 133 34.98 7.36 -22.20
N ALA A 134 33.68 7.68 -22.30
CA ALA A 134 32.62 6.68 -22.45
C ALA A 134 32.34 6.26 -23.92
N ASP A 135 32.94 6.94 -24.89
CA ASP A 135 32.67 6.78 -26.33
C ASP A 135 32.95 5.35 -26.85
N PHE A 136 34.01 4.71 -26.36
CA PHE A 136 34.36 3.34 -26.76
C PHE A 136 33.44 2.27 -26.16
N LEU A 137 32.59 2.63 -25.18
CA LEU A 137 31.63 1.71 -24.54
C LEU A 137 30.29 1.65 -25.28
N THR A 138 30.02 2.59 -26.18
CA THR A 138 28.71 2.73 -26.83
C THR A 138 28.72 2.32 -28.29
N LYS A 139 29.85 2.57 -28.98
CA LYS A 139 30.00 2.30 -30.42
C LYS A 139 31.35 1.66 -30.78
N PRO A 140 31.45 0.97 -31.93
CA PRO A 140 32.72 0.48 -32.45
C PRO A 140 33.61 1.68 -32.80
N THR A 141 34.70 1.88 -32.05
CA THR A 141 35.63 2.99 -32.27
C THR A 141 36.99 2.50 -32.77
N ALA A 142 37.71 3.36 -33.48
CA ALA A 142 39.04 3.03 -33.98
C ALA A 142 40.07 2.95 -32.84
N ARG A 143 41.14 2.16 -33.06
CA ARG A 143 42.24 1.92 -32.10
C ARG A 143 42.75 3.18 -31.37
N PRO A 144 42.90 4.37 -32.01
CA PRO A 144 43.35 5.57 -31.30
C PRO A 144 42.41 6.04 -30.20
N VAL A 145 41.09 5.93 -30.40
CA VAL A 145 40.06 6.34 -29.43
C VAL A 145 40.09 5.41 -28.22
N ILE A 146 40.14 4.10 -28.46
CA ILE A 146 40.26 3.08 -27.41
C ILE A 146 41.53 3.31 -26.57
N ARG A 147 42.69 3.51 -27.22
CA ARG A 147 43.98 3.67 -26.53
C ARG A 147 44.00 4.90 -25.63
N ARG A 148 43.51 6.03 -26.12
CA ARG A 148 43.38 7.27 -25.34
C ARG A 148 42.43 7.11 -24.16
N SER A 149 41.26 6.50 -24.36
CA SER A 149 40.33 6.25 -23.25
C SER A 149 40.98 5.35 -22.20
N LEU A 150 41.68 4.29 -22.60
CA LEU A 150 42.41 3.42 -21.66
C LEU A 150 43.56 4.14 -20.91
N GLU A 151 44.26 5.07 -21.56
CA GLU A 151 45.27 5.93 -20.92
C GLU A 151 44.66 6.81 -19.82
N GLU A 152 43.44 7.34 -20.03
CA GLU A 152 42.70 8.12 -19.03
C GLU A 152 42.20 7.25 -17.86
N LEU A 153 41.92 5.97 -18.12
CA LEU A 153 41.57 4.95 -17.12
C LEU A 153 42.79 4.35 -16.39
N ALA A 154 44.01 4.83 -16.70
CA ALA A 154 45.28 4.30 -16.19
C ALA A 154 45.45 2.78 -16.36
N VAL A 155 44.86 2.20 -17.41
CA VAL A 155 45.10 0.80 -17.81
C VAL A 155 46.44 0.75 -18.53
N VAL A 156 47.53 0.62 -17.77
CA VAL A 156 48.87 0.42 -18.33
C VAL A 156 48.95 -0.98 -18.95
N GLN A 157 49.56 -1.11 -20.14
CA GLN A 157 49.90 -2.43 -20.66
C GLN A 157 50.79 -3.15 -19.64
N VAL A 158 50.27 -4.23 -19.07
CA VAL A 158 51.06 -5.15 -18.25
C VAL A 158 52.12 -5.76 -19.17
N THR A 159 53.36 -5.29 -19.09
CA THR A 159 54.50 -5.85 -19.83
C THR A 159 55.11 -7.08 -19.15
N GLU A 160 54.63 -7.50 -17.98
CA GLU A 160 55.13 -8.74 -17.35
C GLU A 160 53.99 -9.63 -16.85
N VAL A 161 54.00 -10.85 -17.41
CA VAL A 161 53.07 -11.94 -17.13
C VAL A 161 53.16 -12.29 -15.65
N ALA A 162 52.02 -12.37 -14.98
CA ALA A 162 51.93 -12.79 -13.59
C ALA A 162 52.38 -14.25 -13.43
N SER A 163 53.68 -14.43 -13.19
CA SER A 163 54.25 -15.66 -12.64
C SER A 163 55.56 -15.33 -11.95
N HIS A 164 55.53 -15.21 -10.62
CA HIS A 164 56.35 -15.99 -9.71
C HIS A 164 56.05 -15.57 -8.25
N LEU A 165 55.89 -16.59 -7.42
CA LEU A 165 55.60 -16.52 -5.99
C LEU A 165 56.71 -15.81 -5.20
N ALA A 166 56.35 -15.19 -4.07
CA ALA A 166 56.80 -15.64 -2.74
C ALA A 166 56.14 -14.82 -1.61
N THR A 167 55.55 -15.52 -0.66
CA THR A 167 55.15 -15.05 0.67
C THR A 167 56.35 -14.64 1.52
N ARG A 168 56.28 -13.50 2.24
CA ARG A 168 56.32 -13.38 3.73
C ARG A 168 56.69 -11.97 4.25
N SER A 169 56.13 -11.70 5.44
CA SER A 169 56.64 -10.90 6.56
C SER A 169 56.21 -9.43 6.69
N THR A 170 55.56 -9.15 7.83
CA THR A 170 55.49 -7.87 8.55
C THR A 170 56.86 -7.43 9.06
N GLU A 171 57.12 -6.12 9.06
CA GLU A 171 57.59 -5.27 10.19
C GLU A 171 58.08 -3.90 9.68
N GLY A 172 58.01 -2.87 10.54
CA GLY A 172 59.00 -1.78 10.53
C GLY A 172 58.54 -0.37 10.19
N CYS A 173 58.33 0.41 11.24
CA CYS A 173 58.57 1.86 11.40
C CYS A 173 59.33 2.59 10.27
N GLU A 174 58.94 3.84 9.97
CA GLU A 174 59.82 4.98 10.27
C GLU A 174 59.11 6.34 10.15
N ILE A 175 59.60 7.24 11.00
CA ILE A 175 59.17 8.59 11.32
C ILE A 175 59.84 9.55 10.34
N GLU A 176 59.16 10.61 9.90
CA GLU A 176 59.78 11.95 9.87
C GLU A 176 58.71 13.05 9.80
N GLY A 177 58.77 13.97 10.77
CA GLY A 177 57.97 15.17 10.77
C GLY A 177 58.65 16.31 10.02
N SER A 178 57.87 17.31 9.62
CA SER A 178 58.37 18.68 9.69
C SER A 178 57.24 19.67 9.93
N SER A 179 57.60 20.61 10.78
CA SER A 179 56.85 21.71 11.38
C SER A 179 56.50 22.84 10.41
N GLY A 180 55.36 23.51 10.66
CA GLY A 180 55.03 24.77 10.02
C GLY A 180 53.91 25.56 10.73
N ARG A 181 54.25 26.21 11.85
CA ARG A 181 53.45 27.31 12.46
C ARG A 181 53.49 28.54 11.54
N PHE A 182 52.36 29.21 11.31
CA PHE A 182 52.03 30.54 11.89
C PHE A 182 50.90 31.32 11.17
N ARG A 183 50.01 31.83 12.03
CA ARG A 183 49.38 33.17 12.07
C ARG A 183 48.19 33.55 11.18
N SER A 184 47.15 33.87 11.94
CA SER A 184 45.99 34.72 11.69
C SER A 184 46.34 36.19 11.37
N HIS A 185 45.44 36.84 10.63
CA HIS A 185 45.24 38.29 10.64
C HIS A 185 43.75 38.66 10.70
N LYS A 186 43.45 39.57 11.64
CA LYS A 186 42.18 40.30 11.87
C LYS A 186 42.11 41.51 10.93
N LEU A 187 40.89 41.91 10.53
CA LEU A 187 40.27 43.25 10.72
C LEU A 187 39.04 43.36 9.76
N ARG A 188 37.77 43.35 10.20
CA ARG A 188 36.92 44.34 10.93
C ARG A 188 36.25 45.39 10.01
N LYS A 189 34.93 45.51 10.22
CA LYS A 189 33.96 46.63 9.98
C LYS A 189 33.17 46.67 8.67
N GLY A 190 31.84 46.74 8.84
CA GLY A 190 30.87 47.12 7.81
C GLY A 190 29.41 46.88 8.21
N LEU A 191 28.96 47.50 9.32
CA LEU A 191 27.58 47.48 9.79
C LEU A 191 26.75 48.49 9.00
N LYS A 192 25.62 48.10 8.38
CA LYS A 192 24.43 48.96 8.22
C LYS A 192 23.14 48.14 8.27
N SER A 193 22.19 48.72 8.99
CA SER A 193 20.93 48.25 9.52
C SER A 193 19.78 48.17 8.51
N ALA A 194 18.90 47.19 8.66
CA ALA A 194 17.49 47.32 8.30
C ALA A 194 16.61 46.39 9.17
N GLY A 195 15.84 47.00 10.06
CA GLY A 195 14.51 46.60 10.54
C GLY A 195 14.28 45.15 11.01
N ALA A 196 14.36 44.93 12.32
CA ALA A 196 13.63 43.85 12.97
C ALA A 196 12.13 44.13 12.86
N ALA A 197 11.43 43.44 11.96
CA ALA A 197 9.97 43.34 11.98
C ALA A 197 9.59 42.24 12.98
N THR A 198 9.18 42.65 14.17
CA THR A 198 8.52 41.79 15.16
C THR A 198 7.23 41.27 14.53
N CYS A 199 7.21 39.98 14.19
CA CYS A 199 6.02 39.31 13.66
C CYS A 199 5.03 39.12 14.82
N GLN A 200 4.12 40.08 15.01
CA GLN A 200 3.00 39.95 15.93
C GLN A 200 2.10 38.81 15.47
N PHE A 201 1.87 37.83 16.35
CA PHE A 201 0.90 36.77 16.16
C PHE A 201 -0.50 37.38 15.90
N PHE A 202 -1.02 37.22 14.68
CA PHE A 202 -2.44 37.48 14.41
C PHE A 202 -3.28 36.41 15.12
N GLN A 203 -3.76 36.72 16.34
CA GLN A 203 -4.84 35.95 16.96
C GLN A 203 -6.13 36.17 16.15
N LYS A 204 -6.83 35.09 15.79
CA LYS A 204 -8.14 35.16 15.12
C LYS A 204 -9.16 35.81 16.06
N PRO A 205 -10.04 36.71 15.59
CA PRO A 205 -11.07 37.30 16.44
C PRO A 205 -12.05 36.22 16.90
N ILE A 206 -12.29 36.19 18.21
CA ILE A 206 -13.26 35.29 18.85
C ILE A 206 -14.67 35.72 18.40
N ARG A 207 -15.48 34.75 17.96
CA ARG A 207 -16.84 35.02 17.44
C ARG A 207 -17.89 34.80 18.54
N ALA A 208 -18.90 35.67 18.59
CA ALA A 208 -20.03 35.53 19.51
C ALA A 208 -20.83 34.23 19.30
N THR A 209 -21.19 33.58 20.41
CA THR A 209 -22.06 32.40 20.45
C THR A 209 -23.52 32.75 20.10
N MET A 210 -24.35 31.75 19.82
CA MET A 210 -25.77 31.99 19.50
C MET A 210 -26.52 32.61 20.70
N ALA A 211 -26.23 32.14 21.91
CA ALA A 211 -26.79 32.71 23.14
C ALA A 211 -26.41 34.20 23.30
N GLN A 212 -25.14 34.55 23.07
CA GLN A 212 -24.67 35.94 23.11
C GLN A 212 -25.32 36.81 22.03
N LYS A 213 -25.62 36.26 20.84
CA LYS A 213 -26.33 36.99 19.79
C LYS A 213 -27.78 37.30 20.17
N ILE A 214 -28.46 36.35 20.79
CA ILE A 214 -29.84 36.54 21.27
C ILE A 214 -29.85 37.57 22.41
N GLU A 215 -28.93 37.45 23.37
CA GLU A 215 -28.75 38.40 24.47
C GLU A 215 -28.56 39.84 23.95
N VAL A 216 -27.71 40.00 22.94
CA VAL A 216 -27.45 41.30 22.29
C VAL A 216 -28.70 41.84 21.58
N LEU A 217 -29.48 40.99 20.90
CA LEU A 217 -30.71 41.38 20.21
C LEU A 217 -31.85 41.71 21.18
N ASP A 218 -32.03 40.93 22.25
CA ASP A 218 -33.01 41.19 23.29
C ASP A 218 -32.69 42.47 24.05
N TRP A 219 -31.41 42.71 24.33
CA TRP A 219 -30.97 43.97 24.93
C TRP A 219 -31.19 45.15 23.99
N TYR A 220 -30.92 44.99 22.68
CA TYR A 220 -31.20 46.01 21.67
C TYR A 220 -32.68 46.39 21.63
N ASP A 221 -33.57 45.40 21.62
CA ASP A 221 -35.02 45.62 21.61
C ASP A 221 -35.51 46.29 22.91
N LYS A 222 -34.94 45.92 24.06
CA LYS A 222 -35.31 46.46 25.38
C LYS A 222 -34.76 47.87 25.67
N ASN A 223 -33.65 48.26 25.04
CA ASN A 223 -32.94 49.52 25.31
C ASN A 223 -33.08 50.57 24.19
N GLY A 224 -34.25 50.61 23.55
CA GLY A 224 -34.61 51.67 22.61
C GLY A 224 -33.95 51.57 21.24
N LYS A 225 -33.52 50.37 20.82
CA LYS A 225 -33.08 50.06 19.45
C LYS A 225 -31.92 50.93 18.94
N ASN A 226 -30.96 51.26 19.82
CA ASN A 226 -29.80 52.07 19.47
C ASN A 226 -28.54 51.20 19.29
N GLN A 227 -28.14 50.99 18.04
CA GLN A 227 -27.05 50.07 17.66
C GLN A 227 -25.68 50.50 18.23
N THR A 228 -25.42 51.80 18.31
CA THR A 228 -24.16 52.35 18.85
C THR A 228 -24.08 52.16 20.36
N LYS A 229 -25.21 52.32 21.05
CA LYS A 229 -25.31 52.10 22.50
C LYS A 229 -25.17 50.62 22.84
N THR A 230 -25.80 49.74 22.06
CA THR A 230 -25.66 48.27 22.19
C THR A 230 -24.22 47.82 21.96
N ALA A 231 -23.56 48.33 20.92
CA ALA A 231 -22.16 47.97 20.64
C ALA A 231 -21.22 48.40 21.77
N LYS A 232 -21.40 49.61 22.33
CA LYS A 232 -20.59 50.08 23.48
C LYS A 232 -20.81 49.22 24.73
N HIS A 233 -22.07 48.91 25.06
CA HIS A 233 -22.39 48.09 26.21
C HIS A 233 -21.75 46.70 26.12
N PHE A 234 -21.92 45.99 24.99
CA PHE A 234 -21.37 44.64 24.85
C PHE A 234 -19.87 44.61 24.56
N ALA A 235 -19.26 45.71 24.11
CA ALA A 235 -17.81 45.83 24.06
C ALA A 235 -17.18 45.87 25.46
N GLU A 236 -17.91 46.35 26.48
CA GLU A 236 -17.49 46.30 27.89
C GLU A 236 -17.78 44.93 28.53
N VAL A 237 -18.92 44.32 28.21
CA VAL A 237 -19.34 43.01 28.76
C VAL A 237 -18.51 41.85 28.20
N TYR A 238 -18.12 41.92 26.91
CA TYR A 238 -17.33 40.89 26.23
C TYR A 238 -16.17 41.52 25.43
N PRO A 239 -15.10 41.97 26.11
CA PRO A 239 -13.97 42.67 25.48
C PRO A 239 -13.30 41.87 24.36
N GLU A 240 -13.29 40.55 24.47
CA GLU A 240 -12.64 39.62 23.55
C GLU A 240 -13.35 39.43 22.19
N ILE A 241 -14.63 39.79 22.08
CA ILE A 241 -15.44 39.63 20.85
C ILE A 241 -15.35 40.85 19.93
N GLY A 242 -15.03 42.03 20.49
CA GLY A 242 -14.83 43.25 19.72
C GLY A 242 -16.11 43.76 19.04
N PHE A 243 -17.19 43.95 19.81
CA PHE A 243 -18.48 44.44 19.32
C PHE A 243 -18.37 45.84 18.68
N LYS A 244 -18.84 45.97 17.44
CA LYS A 244 -18.89 47.24 16.69
C LYS A 244 -20.29 47.47 16.13
N GLN A 245 -20.68 48.73 15.97
CA GLN A 245 -22.01 49.10 15.47
C GLN A 245 -22.41 48.41 14.15
N PRO A 246 -21.52 48.22 13.14
CA PRO A 246 -21.86 47.51 11.92
C PRO A 246 -22.22 46.03 12.14
N LEU A 247 -21.64 45.39 13.17
CA LEU A 247 -21.94 44.00 13.51
C LEU A 247 -23.34 43.87 14.10
N ILE A 248 -23.73 44.82 14.97
CA ILE A 248 -25.08 44.89 15.55
C ILE A 248 -26.10 45.17 14.45
N SER A 249 -25.80 46.08 13.53
CA SER A 249 -26.64 46.37 12.37
C SER A 249 -26.92 45.12 11.52
N ALA A 250 -25.89 44.33 11.22
CA ALA A 250 -26.04 43.07 10.49
C ALA A 250 -26.90 42.04 11.23
N TRP A 251 -26.79 41.94 12.56
CA TRP A 251 -27.61 40.99 13.33
C TRP A 251 -29.05 41.44 13.48
N VAL A 252 -29.30 42.75 13.57
CA VAL A 252 -30.66 43.29 13.56
C VAL A 252 -31.33 43.03 12.21
N ALA A 253 -30.59 43.15 11.10
CA ALA A 253 -31.11 42.81 9.77
C ALA A 253 -31.42 41.31 9.61
N ASP A 254 -30.68 40.45 10.30
CA ASP A 254 -30.85 38.98 10.30
C ASP A 254 -31.62 38.44 11.52
N CYS A 255 -32.33 39.31 12.27
CA CYS A 255 -32.88 38.98 13.60
C CYS A 255 -33.79 37.75 13.58
N ASP A 256 -34.73 37.68 12.63
CA ASP A 256 -35.68 36.56 12.51
C ASP A 256 -34.98 35.23 12.22
N ARG A 257 -33.94 35.27 11.37
CA ARG A 257 -33.12 34.10 11.04
C ARG A 257 -32.28 33.64 12.23
N ILE A 258 -31.79 34.57 13.05
CA ILE A 258 -31.02 34.28 14.27
C ILE A 258 -31.93 33.66 15.34
N ARG A 259 -33.15 34.19 15.53
CA ARG A 259 -34.14 33.66 16.48
C ARG A 259 -34.66 32.28 16.05
N GLN A 260 -34.99 32.05 14.77
CA GLN A 260 -35.33 30.71 14.26
C GLN A 260 -34.21 29.67 14.45
N GLN A 261 -32.95 30.09 14.26
CA GLN A 261 -31.79 29.22 14.49
C GLN A 261 -31.58 28.91 15.98
N ALA A 262 -32.01 29.79 16.88
CA ALA A 262 -31.98 29.54 18.32
C ALA A 262 -32.98 28.47 18.75
N ASP A 263 -34.22 28.56 18.25
CA ASP A 263 -35.31 27.62 18.57
C ASP A 263 -35.03 26.20 18.09
N THR A 264 -34.23 26.05 17.02
CA THR A 264 -33.81 24.73 16.50
C THR A 264 -32.53 24.18 17.13
N SER A 265 -31.82 24.94 17.97
CA SER A 265 -30.47 24.60 18.46
C SER A 265 -30.40 24.07 19.89
N ALA A 266 -31.50 23.59 20.47
CA ALA A 266 -31.48 22.92 21.78
C ALA A 266 -30.82 21.52 21.75
N SER A 267 -30.30 21.06 20.60
CA SER A 267 -29.52 19.84 20.51
C SER A 267 -28.08 20.11 20.07
N HIS A 268 -27.13 19.61 20.86
CA HIS A 268 -25.70 19.53 20.55
C HIS A 268 -25.44 18.59 19.37
N TYR A 269 -25.78 19.01 18.15
CA TYR A 269 -25.30 18.39 16.92
C TYR A 269 -24.22 19.26 16.29
N LYS A 270 -22.98 18.76 16.26
CA LYS A 270 -21.98 19.28 15.31
C LYS A 270 -22.54 19.03 13.91
N ARG A 271 -23.07 20.07 13.25
CA ARG A 271 -23.44 20.00 11.82
C ARG A 271 -22.26 19.44 11.02
N VAL A 272 -22.44 18.25 10.44
CA VAL A 272 -21.55 17.73 9.40
C VAL A 272 -21.70 18.66 8.20
N ARG A 273 -20.66 19.44 7.90
CA ARG A 273 -20.64 20.29 6.71
C ARG A 273 -20.30 19.43 5.50
N VAL A 274 -21.31 19.11 4.72
CA VAL A 274 -21.15 18.44 3.42
C VAL A 274 -20.45 19.39 2.44
N THR A 275 -19.47 18.88 1.68
CA THR A 275 -18.76 19.67 0.66
C THR A 275 -19.69 19.98 -0.52
N LYS A 276 -19.42 21.05 -1.28
CA LYS A 276 -20.27 21.45 -2.44
C LYS A 276 -20.42 20.33 -3.48
N PHE A 277 -19.41 19.47 -3.60
CA PHE A 277 -19.37 18.35 -4.53
C PHE A 277 -18.90 17.07 -3.82
N PRO A 278 -19.81 16.38 -3.08
CA PRO A 278 -19.46 15.19 -2.29
C PRO A 278 -18.86 14.06 -3.13
N GLN A 279 -19.31 13.91 -4.38
CA GLN A 279 -18.81 12.92 -5.33
C GLN A 279 -17.34 13.13 -5.70
N ILE A 280 -16.91 14.39 -5.86
CA ILE A 280 -15.51 14.69 -6.19
C ILE A 280 -14.64 14.51 -4.95
N GLU A 281 -15.16 14.86 -3.77
CA GLU A 281 -14.46 14.66 -2.49
C GLU A 281 -14.17 13.17 -2.26
N GLU A 282 -15.15 12.30 -2.53
CA GLU A 282 -15.03 10.83 -2.45
C GLU A 282 -13.99 10.28 -3.45
N MET A 283 -14.03 10.73 -4.71
CA MET A 283 -13.04 10.33 -5.72
C MET A 283 -11.62 10.75 -5.34
N LEU A 284 -11.47 11.96 -4.79
CA LEU A 284 -10.18 12.46 -4.32
C LEU A 284 -9.64 11.68 -3.14
N ASP A 285 -10.49 11.37 -2.17
CA ASP A 285 -10.09 10.60 -1.01
C ASP A 285 -9.63 9.19 -1.39
N GLN A 286 -10.38 8.51 -2.28
CA GLN A 286 -9.97 7.23 -2.84
C GLN A 286 -8.62 7.32 -3.58
N TRP A 287 -8.40 8.38 -4.37
CA TRP A 287 -7.14 8.58 -5.10
C TRP A 287 -5.96 8.85 -4.16
N VAL A 288 -6.15 9.72 -3.16
CA VAL A 288 -5.12 10.06 -2.17
C VAL A 288 -4.74 8.83 -1.36
N THR A 289 -5.72 8.06 -0.90
CA THR A 289 -5.49 6.83 -0.13
C THR A 289 -4.68 5.81 -0.93
N GLN A 290 -5.03 5.60 -2.21
CA GLN A 290 -4.25 4.72 -3.10
C GLN A 290 -2.81 5.21 -3.31
N ALA A 291 -2.62 6.52 -3.46
CA ALA A 291 -1.30 7.11 -3.66
C ALA A 291 -0.43 7.03 -2.38
N LEU A 292 -1.01 7.21 -1.19
CA LEU A 292 -0.31 7.03 0.09
C LEU A 292 0.10 5.56 0.33
N HIS A 293 -0.80 4.61 0.08
CA HIS A 293 -0.48 3.18 0.20
C HIS A 293 0.59 2.71 -0.79
N SER A 294 0.63 3.33 -1.97
CA SER A 294 1.67 3.09 -2.98
C SER A 294 3.00 3.83 -2.67
N LYS A 295 3.12 4.46 -1.48
CA LYS A 295 4.26 5.28 -1.05
C LYS A 295 4.61 6.43 -2.00
N LEU A 296 3.64 6.95 -2.75
CA LEU A 296 3.84 8.11 -3.61
C LEU A 296 3.81 9.39 -2.75
N THR A 297 4.76 10.29 -2.99
CA THR A 297 4.75 11.60 -2.33
C THR A 297 3.74 12.51 -3.02
N ILE A 298 2.65 12.83 -2.34
CA ILE A 298 1.55 13.65 -2.87
C ILE A 298 1.75 15.11 -2.45
N THR A 299 1.82 16.02 -3.42
CA THR A 299 1.89 17.47 -3.14
C THR A 299 0.51 18.10 -3.14
N GLY A 300 0.40 19.28 -2.51
CA GLY A 300 -0.85 20.05 -2.48
C GLY A 300 -1.36 20.42 -3.88
N ASP A 301 -0.45 20.70 -4.81
CA ASP A 301 -0.81 21.07 -6.19
C ASP A 301 -1.33 19.88 -6.99
N VAL A 302 -0.81 18.66 -6.72
CA VAL A 302 -1.33 17.43 -7.33
C VAL A 302 -2.76 17.16 -6.87
N ILE A 303 -3.08 17.40 -5.59
CA ILE A 303 -4.45 17.28 -5.06
C ILE A 303 -5.39 18.27 -5.78
N ARG A 304 -4.95 19.51 -6.04
CA ARG A 304 -5.76 20.48 -6.78
C ARG A 304 -5.96 20.09 -8.24
N ALA A 305 -4.91 19.64 -8.92
CA ALA A 305 -5.00 19.19 -10.31
C ALA A 305 -5.95 18.00 -10.45
N LYS A 306 -5.88 17.04 -9.51
CA LYS A 306 -6.78 15.89 -9.47
C LYS A 306 -8.24 16.29 -9.21
N TRP A 307 -8.47 17.31 -8.39
CA TRP A 307 -9.82 17.88 -8.23
C TRP A 307 -10.38 18.41 -9.55
N GLN A 308 -9.59 19.16 -10.31
CA GLN A 308 -10.01 19.73 -11.60
C GLN A 308 -10.25 18.63 -12.63
N GLU A 309 -9.43 17.57 -12.62
CA GLU A 309 -9.60 16.39 -13.48
C GLU A 309 -10.93 15.69 -13.21
N PHE A 310 -11.27 15.41 -11.94
CA PHE A 310 -12.55 14.82 -11.57
C PHE A 310 -13.74 15.73 -11.83
N ALA A 311 -13.62 17.04 -11.60
CA ALA A 311 -14.65 18.03 -11.95
C ALA A 311 -14.93 18.06 -13.46
N SER A 312 -13.87 17.93 -14.27
CA SER A 312 -13.99 17.87 -15.74
C SER A 312 -14.66 16.58 -16.19
N MET A 313 -14.34 15.45 -15.56
CA MET A 313 -14.99 14.16 -15.83
C MET A 313 -16.48 14.15 -15.44
N GLU A 314 -16.83 14.81 -14.32
CA GLU A 314 -18.21 15.07 -13.88
C GLU A 314 -18.96 16.08 -14.77
N LYS A 315 -18.30 16.64 -15.80
CA LYS A 315 -18.86 17.66 -16.71
C LYS A 315 -19.38 18.90 -15.97
N ILE A 316 -18.73 19.27 -14.86
CA ILE A 316 -19.08 20.51 -14.14
C ILE A 316 -18.56 21.70 -14.94
N PRO A 317 -19.41 22.69 -15.30
CA PRO A 317 -18.98 23.89 -16.00
C PRO A 317 -17.88 24.62 -15.24
N SER A 318 -16.91 25.18 -15.96
CA SER A 318 -15.74 25.82 -15.36
C SER A 318 -16.10 27.02 -14.48
N GLU A 319 -17.27 27.64 -14.71
CA GLU A 319 -17.79 28.74 -13.91
C GLU A 319 -18.26 28.29 -12.51
N GLU A 320 -18.58 27.01 -12.33
CA GLU A 320 -19.09 26.44 -11.08
C GLU A 320 -18.01 25.81 -10.19
N TRP A 321 -16.78 25.74 -10.70
CA TRP A 321 -15.65 25.12 -10.02
C TRP A 321 -15.35 25.78 -8.67
N LEU A 322 -14.87 24.98 -7.72
CA LEU A 322 -14.44 25.51 -6.43
C LEU A 322 -13.19 26.37 -6.61
N ASN A 323 -13.12 27.46 -5.86
CA ASN A 323 -11.86 28.18 -5.69
C ASN A 323 -10.93 27.33 -4.81
N LEU A 324 -10.01 26.59 -5.46
CA LEU A 324 -9.02 25.69 -4.85
C LEU A 324 -7.88 26.44 -4.15
N SER A 325 -8.22 27.46 -3.37
CA SER A 325 -7.30 28.28 -2.58
C SER A 325 -6.44 27.45 -1.61
N GLN A 326 -5.37 28.04 -1.10
CA GLN A 326 -4.58 27.46 -0.01
C GLN A 326 -5.45 27.12 1.23
N GLY A 327 -6.48 27.93 1.48
CA GLY A 327 -7.45 27.69 2.55
C GLY A 327 -8.34 26.46 2.31
N TRP A 328 -8.72 26.18 1.06
CA TRP A 328 -9.42 24.94 0.71
C TRP A 328 -8.52 23.72 0.96
N LEU A 329 -7.28 23.76 0.45
CA LEU A 329 -6.33 22.66 0.60
C LEU A 329 -6.02 22.35 2.07
N THR A 330 -5.85 23.39 2.89
CA THR A 330 -5.59 23.22 4.34
C THR A 330 -6.76 22.52 5.03
N ARG A 331 -8.00 22.84 4.66
CA ARG A 331 -9.19 22.19 5.19
C ARG A 331 -9.38 20.77 4.67
N PHE A 332 -9.08 20.51 3.40
CA PHE A 332 -9.07 19.17 2.80
C PHE A 332 -8.07 18.27 3.54
N LYS A 333 -6.82 18.74 3.69
CA LYS A 333 -5.78 18.04 4.45
C LYS A 333 -6.22 17.70 5.87
N ALA A 334 -6.82 18.66 6.58
CA ALA A 334 -7.29 18.44 7.95
C ALA A 334 -8.46 17.43 8.03
N ARG A 335 -9.34 17.36 7.02
CA ARG A 335 -10.44 16.38 6.98
C ARG A 335 -9.94 14.96 6.72
N HIS A 336 -8.92 14.82 5.87
CA HIS A 336 -8.38 13.54 5.40
C HIS A 336 -7.08 13.14 6.12
N GLY A 337 -6.78 13.76 7.28
CA GLY A 337 -5.62 13.41 8.11
C GLY A 337 -4.24 13.63 7.45
N LEU A 338 -4.14 14.48 6.43
CA LEU A 338 -2.90 14.70 5.68
C LEU A 338 -2.02 15.77 6.34
N GLN A 339 -0.79 15.40 6.70
CA GLN A 339 0.21 16.31 7.27
C GLN A 339 1.40 16.50 6.31
N SER A 340 2.02 17.69 6.34
CA SER A 340 3.22 18.00 5.57
C SER A 340 4.45 17.83 6.46
N PHE A 341 5.34 16.89 6.11
CA PHE A 341 6.61 16.69 6.78
C PHE A 341 7.77 17.18 5.91
N THR A 342 8.70 17.91 6.50
CA THR A 342 9.96 18.30 5.84
C THR A 342 10.94 17.13 5.98
N LYS A 343 11.30 16.46 4.88
CA LYS A 343 12.24 15.32 4.89
C LYS A 343 13.66 15.78 5.20
N HIS A 344 13.98 15.99 6.47
CA HIS A 344 15.33 16.10 7.01
C HIS A 344 15.67 14.86 7.84
N GLY A 345 16.96 14.51 7.92
CA GLY A 345 17.50 13.26 8.49
C GLY A 345 17.29 13.00 9.99
N GLU A 346 16.34 13.70 10.63
CA GLU A 346 15.88 13.46 12.01
C GLU A 346 14.62 12.59 12.08
N ALA A 347 14.01 12.27 10.93
CA ALA A 347 12.73 11.54 10.84
C ALA A 347 12.73 10.17 11.54
N ALA A 348 13.87 9.45 11.56
CA ALA A 348 13.94 8.14 12.23
C ALA A 348 13.79 8.21 13.77
N GLN A 349 13.98 9.39 14.35
CA GLN A 349 13.82 9.63 15.79
C GLN A 349 12.39 10.12 16.10
N ALA A 350 11.88 11.05 15.27
CA ALA A 350 10.48 11.50 15.33
C ALA A 350 9.48 10.36 15.06
N ASP A 351 9.76 9.42 14.15
CA ASP A 351 8.89 8.27 13.87
C ASP A 351 8.78 7.34 15.10
N LYS A 352 9.86 7.15 15.86
CA LYS A 352 9.85 6.33 17.08
C LYS A 352 9.06 6.99 18.21
N GLU A 353 9.13 8.32 18.31
CA GLU A 353 8.36 9.10 19.27
C GLU A 353 6.87 9.03 18.94
N VAL A 354 6.48 9.22 17.67
CA VAL A 354 5.08 9.09 17.23
C VAL A 354 4.54 7.67 17.45
N ILE A 355 5.35 6.63 17.18
CA ILE A 355 4.97 5.24 17.49
C ILE A 355 4.81 5.04 18.99
N ALA A 356 5.69 5.62 19.83
CA ALA A 356 5.61 5.51 21.27
C ALA A 356 4.39 6.25 21.85
N GLU A 357 4.08 7.44 21.36
CA GLU A 357 2.89 8.21 21.73
C GLU A 357 1.61 7.44 21.39
N GLU A 358 1.54 6.87 20.18
CA GLU A 358 0.39 6.08 19.76
C GLU A 358 0.26 4.78 20.57
N ARG A 359 1.39 4.11 20.87
CA ARG A 359 1.38 2.96 21.78
C ARG A 359 0.84 3.33 23.14
N THR A 360 1.24 4.46 23.71
CA THR A 360 0.73 4.96 24.99
C THR A 360 -0.77 5.23 24.89
N ARG A 361 -1.24 5.95 23.87
CA ARG A 361 -2.65 6.25 23.64
C ARG A 361 -3.51 4.99 23.56
N VAL A 362 -3.08 4.01 22.76
CA VAL A 362 -3.80 2.74 22.60
C VAL A 362 -3.70 1.91 23.88
N SER A 363 -2.56 1.94 24.59
CA SER A 363 -2.39 1.23 25.86
C SER A 363 -3.32 1.77 26.96
N GLU A 364 -3.49 3.09 27.06
CA GLU A 364 -4.47 3.72 27.96
C GLU A 364 -5.90 3.36 27.58
N LEU A 365 -6.22 3.35 26.28
CA LEU A 365 -7.53 2.99 25.77
C LEU A 365 -7.93 1.55 26.12
N ILE A 366 -7.02 0.59 25.98
CA ILE A 366 -7.31 -0.83 26.23
C ILE A 366 -7.43 -1.17 27.72
N GLN A 367 -6.92 -0.34 28.64
CA GLN A 367 -7.00 -0.60 30.10
C GLN A 367 -8.45 -0.70 30.60
N GLY A 368 -9.41 -0.07 29.89
CA GLY A 368 -10.83 -0.15 30.22
C GLY A 368 -11.52 -1.45 29.81
N PHE A 369 -10.82 -2.38 29.16
CA PHE A 369 -11.39 -3.59 28.58
C PHE A 369 -10.60 -4.84 28.98
N ALA A 370 -11.28 -5.97 29.18
CA ALA A 370 -10.60 -7.25 29.31
C ALA A 370 -10.01 -7.69 27.96
N ARG A 371 -8.95 -8.51 27.96
CA ARG A 371 -8.29 -8.94 26.71
C ARG A 371 -9.23 -9.64 25.72
N LYS A 372 -10.14 -10.47 26.22
CA LYS A 372 -11.20 -11.08 25.41
C LYS A 372 -12.10 -10.07 24.72
N ASP A 373 -12.25 -8.86 25.28
CA ASP A 373 -13.15 -7.80 24.81
C ASP A 373 -12.44 -6.73 23.97
N ILE A 374 -11.15 -6.93 23.67
CA ILE A 374 -10.37 -6.08 22.77
C ILE A 374 -10.22 -6.84 21.45
N TRP A 375 -10.80 -6.30 20.39
CA TRP A 375 -10.85 -6.89 19.07
C TRP A 375 -10.00 -6.06 18.10
N ASN A 376 -9.40 -6.74 17.13
CA ASN A 376 -8.73 -6.10 16.01
C ASN A 376 -9.20 -6.75 14.71
N MET A 377 -9.36 -5.93 13.67
CA MET A 377 -9.78 -6.35 12.34
C MET A 377 -8.91 -5.67 11.29
N ASP A 378 -8.66 -6.38 10.20
CA ASP A 378 -7.91 -5.88 9.05
C ASP A 378 -8.16 -6.73 7.80
N GLU A 379 -7.90 -6.15 6.63
CA GLU A 379 -8.01 -6.79 5.34
C GLU A 379 -6.66 -7.22 4.78
N THR A 380 -6.68 -8.35 4.07
CA THR A 380 -5.59 -8.72 3.18
C THR A 380 -6.11 -9.13 1.81
N GLY A 381 -5.37 -8.73 0.78
CA GLY A 381 -5.47 -9.38 -0.53
C GLY A 381 -4.94 -10.81 -0.46
N LEU A 382 -5.57 -11.72 -1.20
CA LEU A 382 -5.10 -13.09 -1.38
C LEU A 382 -5.12 -13.47 -2.87
N PHE A 383 -3.94 -13.64 -3.46
CA PHE A 383 -3.83 -14.32 -4.76
C PHE A 383 -3.93 -15.84 -4.56
N TYR A 384 -5.15 -16.33 -4.63
CA TYR A 384 -5.49 -17.68 -4.17
C TYR A 384 -4.95 -18.81 -5.06
N SER A 385 -4.72 -18.52 -6.34
CA SER A 385 -4.22 -19.49 -7.34
C SER A 385 -2.75 -19.30 -7.72
N MET A 386 -2.03 -18.38 -7.04
CA MET A 386 -0.63 -18.08 -7.36
C MET A 386 0.31 -19.22 -6.95
N PRO A 387 1.05 -19.84 -7.89
CA PRO A 387 2.02 -20.88 -7.60
C PRO A 387 3.25 -20.33 -6.85
N PRO A 388 4.01 -21.18 -6.12
CA PRO A 388 5.24 -20.79 -5.44
C PRO A 388 6.45 -20.66 -6.39
N ASP A 389 6.21 -20.23 -7.63
CA ASP A 389 7.17 -20.16 -8.74
C ASP A 389 7.20 -18.73 -9.29
N ARG A 390 8.41 -18.18 -9.48
CA ARG A 390 8.66 -16.85 -10.05
C ARG A 390 8.36 -16.78 -11.56
N GLY A 391 8.15 -17.92 -12.21
CA GLY A 391 7.95 -18.07 -13.65
C GLY A 391 9.25 -17.96 -14.44
N LEU A 392 9.23 -18.43 -15.69
CA LEU A 392 10.32 -18.23 -16.66
C LEU A 392 9.95 -17.09 -17.61
N ALA A 393 10.82 -16.10 -17.74
CA ALA A 393 10.60 -14.92 -18.58
C ALA A 393 11.87 -14.60 -19.39
N LYS A 394 11.72 -14.27 -20.69
CA LYS A 394 12.85 -13.89 -21.55
C LYS A 394 13.47 -12.53 -21.18
N GLU A 395 12.74 -11.69 -20.46
CA GLU A 395 13.18 -10.43 -19.85
C GLU A 395 12.50 -10.29 -18.47
N LYS A 396 12.95 -9.36 -17.60
CA LYS A 396 12.23 -8.96 -16.37
C LYS A 396 10.93 -8.25 -16.77
N CYS A 397 9.91 -9.03 -17.13
CA CYS A 397 8.59 -8.52 -17.49
C CYS A 397 7.78 -8.30 -16.21
N SER A 398 7.44 -7.07 -15.88
CA SER A 398 6.29 -6.79 -15.01
C SER A 398 5.03 -7.32 -15.70
N GLY A 399 4.58 -8.52 -15.33
CA GLY A 399 3.29 -9.05 -15.77
C GLY A 399 3.33 -10.15 -16.84
N LEU A 400 4.08 -11.24 -16.62
CA LEU A 400 3.62 -12.52 -17.16
C LEU A 400 2.35 -12.92 -16.39
N LYS A 401 1.25 -13.00 -17.13
CA LYS A 401 -0.13 -13.20 -16.66
C LYS A 401 -0.32 -14.63 -16.16
N ALA A 402 0.27 -14.98 -15.01
CA ALA A 402 -0.33 -16.00 -14.17
C ALA A 402 -1.78 -15.54 -13.86
N SER A 403 -2.73 -16.46 -13.72
CA SER A 403 -4.10 -16.11 -13.36
C SER A 403 -4.11 -15.37 -12.01
N LYS A 404 -4.06 -14.04 -12.02
CA LYS A 404 -4.01 -13.19 -10.82
C LYS A 404 -5.43 -13.02 -10.26
N THR A 405 -6.12 -14.12 -10.02
CA THR A 405 -7.42 -14.06 -9.35
C THR A 405 -7.19 -13.72 -7.89
N ARG A 406 -7.64 -12.53 -7.49
CA ARG A 406 -7.54 -11.98 -6.15
C ARG A 406 -8.91 -11.96 -5.50
N ILE A 407 -8.96 -12.33 -4.23
CA ILE A 407 -10.05 -11.99 -3.32
C ILE A 407 -9.50 -11.16 -2.17
N THR A 408 -10.33 -10.32 -1.56
CA THR A 408 -9.99 -9.63 -0.33
C THR A 408 -10.63 -10.36 0.84
N ILE A 409 -9.87 -10.56 1.91
CA ILE A 409 -10.30 -11.30 3.10
C ILE A 409 -10.07 -10.39 4.31
N ALA A 410 -11.14 -10.09 5.02
CA ALA A 410 -11.10 -9.46 6.33
C ALA A 410 -11.01 -10.55 7.41
N VAL A 411 -10.00 -10.43 8.27
CA VAL A 411 -9.77 -11.30 9.44
C VAL A 411 -10.07 -10.51 10.71
N THR A 412 -10.67 -11.16 11.71
CA THR A 412 -11.06 -10.49 12.96
C THR A 412 -10.99 -11.44 14.14
N THR A 413 -10.27 -11.03 15.20
CA THR A 413 -10.08 -11.83 16.41
C THR A 413 -9.91 -10.94 17.64
N ASN A 414 -10.20 -11.49 18.81
CA ASN A 414 -9.91 -10.83 20.07
C ASN A 414 -8.44 -10.98 20.48
N SER A 415 -7.98 -10.12 21.39
CA SER A 415 -6.56 -9.96 21.69
C SER A 415 -5.93 -11.09 22.51
N ASP A 416 -6.74 -12.00 23.06
CA ASP A 416 -6.27 -13.22 23.73
C ASP A 416 -6.32 -14.47 22.84
N GLY A 417 -6.94 -14.35 21.66
CA GLY A 417 -7.07 -15.38 20.63
C GLY A 417 -8.18 -16.40 20.86
N SER A 418 -8.95 -16.29 21.95
CA SER A 418 -10.02 -17.25 22.29
C SER A 418 -11.19 -17.21 21.31
N GLU A 419 -11.40 -16.08 20.63
CA GLU A 419 -12.51 -15.88 19.70
C GLU A 419 -12.00 -15.35 18.35
N LYS A 420 -12.50 -15.96 17.28
CA LYS A 420 -12.24 -15.58 15.89
C LYS A 420 -13.58 -15.48 15.17
N LEU A 421 -13.85 -14.35 14.51
CA LEU A 421 -15.04 -14.25 13.68
C LEU A 421 -14.86 -15.07 12.38
N PRO A 422 -15.96 -15.51 11.76
CA PRO A 422 -15.92 -16.01 10.39
C PRO A 422 -15.27 -14.99 9.45
N LEU A 423 -14.55 -15.49 8.44
CA LEU A 423 -13.93 -14.64 7.42
C LEU A 423 -14.99 -13.89 6.63
N LEU A 424 -14.82 -12.57 6.53
CA LEU A 424 -15.54 -11.74 5.58
C LEU A 424 -14.75 -11.72 4.26
N ILE A 425 -15.38 -12.16 3.17
CA ILE A 425 -14.72 -12.37 1.89
C ILE A 425 -15.36 -11.45 0.85
N ILE A 426 -14.53 -10.69 0.13
CA ILE A 426 -14.99 -9.80 -0.93
C ILE A 426 -14.38 -10.27 -2.25
N GLY A 427 -15.26 -10.66 -3.18
CA GLY A 427 -14.87 -11.05 -4.54
C GLY A 427 -15.34 -10.06 -5.59
N LYS A 428 -15.06 -10.37 -6.86
CA LYS A 428 -15.41 -9.50 -7.98
C LYS A 428 -16.88 -9.62 -8.40
N TRP A 429 -17.40 -10.84 -8.36
CA TRP A 429 -18.68 -11.21 -8.96
C TRP A 429 -19.67 -11.63 -7.88
N ALA A 430 -20.96 -11.32 -8.05
CA ALA A 430 -22.02 -11.71 -7.12
C ALA A 430 -22.17 -13.22 -6.98
N LYS A 431 -22.14 -13.91 -8.14
CA LYS A 431 -22.29 -15.36 -8.24
C LYS A 431 -21.18 -15.90 -9.16
N PRO A 432 -19.94 -16.04 -8.66
CA PRO A 432 -18.87 -16.67 -9.42
C PRO A 432 -19.31 -18.02 -10.01
N LYS A 433 -18.76 -18.46 -11.13
CA LYS A 433 -19.12 -19.74 -11.77
C LYS A 433 -19.00 -20.91 -10.79
N ALA A 434 -17.98 -20.84 -9.93
CA ALA A 434 -17.73 -21.78 -8.85
C ALA A 434 -18.94 -21.98 -7.91
N PHE A 435 -19.80 -20.97 -7.74
CA PHE A 435 -20.95 -21.02 -6.83
C PHE A 435 -22.15 -21.75 -7.45
N LYS A 436 -22.12 -22.05 -8.76
CA LYS A 436 -23.22 -22.75 -9.45
C LYS A 436 -24.58 -22.05 -9.22
N LYS A 437 -24.61 -20.73 -9.40
CA LYS A 437 -25.76 -19.83 -9.19
C LYS A 437 -26.25 -19.67 -7.74
N LYS A 438 -25.57 -20.28 -6.76
CA LYS A 438 -25.86 -20.10 -5.33
C LYS A 438 -25.29 -18.79 -4.79
N SER A 439 -25.83 -18.27 -3.69
CA SER A 439 -25.24 -17.13 -2.96
C SER A 439 -24.14 -17.62 -2.02
N GLY A 440 -23.18 -16.76 -1.67
CA GLY A 440 -22.14 -17.11 -0.70
C GLY A 440 -22.70 -17.50 0.67
N LEU A 441 -23.77 -16.82 1.12
CA LEU A 441 -24.46 -17.17 2.38
C LEU A 441 -25.00 -18.60 2.36
N SER A 442 -25.62 -19.03 1.26
CA SER A 442 -26.11 -20.41 1.11
C SER A 442 -24.99 -21.46 1.05
N LEU A 443 -23.75 -21.02 0.82
CA LEU A 443 -22.52 -21.83 0.88
C LEU A 443 -21.81 -21.72 2.24
N GLY A 444 -22.41 -21.01 3.20
CA GLY A 444 -21.89 -20.81 4.55
C GLY A 444 -20.75 -19.79 4.63
N PHE A 445 -20.67 -18.85 3.69
CA PHE A 445 -19.65 -17.80 3.67
C PHE A 445 -20.29 -16.42 3.80
N ASP A 446 -19.64 -15.58 4.61
CA ASP A 446 -19.90 -14.15 4.63
C ASP A 446 -19.21 -13.53 3.40
N TYR A 447 -19.96 -13.47 2.30
CA TYR A 447 -19.42 -13.12 0.98
C TYR A 447 -20.12 -11.89 0.43
N HIS A 448 -19.33 -10.87 0.12
CA HIS A 448 -19.74 -9.67 -0.58
C HIS A 448 -19.02 -9.58 -1.92
N PHE A 449 -19.48 -8.69 -2.78
CA PHE A 449 -18.90 -8.50 -4.08
C PHE A 449 -18.96 -7.04 -4.49
N ASN A 450 -17.98 -6.64 -5.28
CA ASN A 450 -18.02 -5.43 -6.09
C ASN A 450 -16.96 -5.59 -7.19
N LYS A 451 -17.03 -4.78 -8.24
CA LYS A 451 -16.09 -4.86 -9.37
C LYS A 451 -14.60 -4.78 -8.96
N ARG A 452 -14.30 -4.20 -7.78
CA ARG A 452 -12.95 -4.03 -7.22
C ARG A 452 -12.46 -5.19 -6.37
N ALA A 453 -13.37 -6.05 -5.89
CA ALA A 453 -13.13 -6.97 -4.78
C ALA A 453 -12.51 -6.27 -3.56
N TRP A 454 -13.01 -5.09 -3.18
CA TRP A 454 -12.44 -4.22 -2.14
C TRP A 454 -13.44 -3.88 -1.02
N MET A 455 -12.97 -3.48 0.17
CA MET A 455 -13.84 -3.03 1.28
C MET A 455 -14.53 -1.69 0.97
N THR A 456 -15.86 -1.62 1.11
CA THR A 456 -16.60 -0.35 0.98
C THR A 456 -17.26 0.01 2.30
N THR A 457 -17.65 1.28 2.44
CA THR A 457 -18.34 1.78 3.63
C THR A 457 -19.61 0.98 3.92
N GLU A 458 -20.35 0.63 2.87
CA GLU A 458 -21.60 -0.12 2.96
C GLU A 458 -21.37 -1.54 3.48
N ILE A 459 -20.35 -2.23 2.93
CA ILE A 459 -19.96 -3.57 3.38
C ILE A 459 -19.49 -3.52 4.84
N PHE A 460 -18.68 -2.53 5.19
CA PHE A 460 -18.17 -2.35 6.55
C PHE A 460 -19.31 -2.07 7.53
N HIS A 461 -20.26 -1.19 7.19
CA HIS A 461 -21.42 -0.85 8.01
C HIS A 461 -22.34 -2.06 8.23
N GLU A 462 -22.58 -2.86 7.19
CA GLU A 462 -23.37 -4.09 7.31
C GLU A 462 -22.68 -5.09 8.24
N TRP A 463 -21.38 -5.31 8.05
CA TRP A 463 -20.59 -6.24 8.85
C TRP A 463 -20.52 -5.81 10.33
N ILE A 464 -20.13 -4.55 10.60
CA ILE A 464 -20.00 -4.05 11.98
C ILE A 464 -21.36 -3.92 12.67
N GLY A 465 -22.44 -3.67 11.90
CA GLY A 465 -23.82 -3.69 12.39
C GLY A 465 -24.23 -5.07 12.89
N ARG A 466 -23.97 -6.12 12.10
CA ARG A 466 -24.20 -7.51 12.51
C ARG A 466 -23.39 -7.87 13.75
N PHE A 467 -22.11 -7.51 13.78
CA PHE A 467 -21.24 -7.76 14.93
C PHE A 467 -21.73 -7.03 16.19
N ASN A 468 -22.18 -5.77 16.05
CA ASN A 468 -22.75 -5.01 17.17
C ASN A 468 -24.06 -5.64 17.68
N CYS A 469 -24.90 -6.17 16.80
CA CYS A 469 -26.11 -6.92 17.19
C CYS A 469 -25.77 -8.20 17.97
N GLU A 470 -24.70 -8.90 17.57
CA GLU A 470 -24.20 -10.08 18.30
C GLU A 470 -23.66 -9.69 19.68
N MET A 471 -22.84 -8.63 19.79
CA MET A 471 -22.35 -8.15 21.08
C MET A 471 -23.50 -7.68 21.99
N ARG A 472 -24.55 -7.06 21.41
CA ARG A 472 -25.76 -6.67 22.12
C ARG A 472 -26.52 -7.87 22.68
N SER A 473 -26.69 -8.93 21.89
CA SER A 473 -27.39 -10.15 22.35
C SER A 473 -26.62 -10.85 23.48
N GLN A 474 -25.28 -10.77 23.44
CA GLN A 474 -24.40 -11.25 24.51
C GLN A 474 -24.29 -10.29 25.71
N LYS A 475 -24.92 -9.11 25.66
CA LYS A 475 -24.79 -8.03 26.66
C LYS A 475 -23.34 -7.66 26.96
N ARG A 476 -22.52 -7.65 25.91
CA ARG A 476 -21.07 -7.49 25.99
C ARG A 476 -20.68 -6.17 25.35
N ASN A 477 -19.79 -5.42 26.00
CA ASN A 477 -19.22 -4.20 25.45
C ASN A 477 -17.77 -4.45 25.09
N ILE A 478 -17.41 -4.19 23.84
CA ILE A 478 -16.08 -4.47 23.32
C ILE A 478 -15.45 -3.22 22.71
N LEU A 479 -14.13 -3.25 22.62
CA LEU A 479 -13.33 -2.29 21.86
C LEU A 479 -12.92 -2.94 20.54
N LEU A 480 -13.18 -2.29 19.41
CA LEU A 480 -12.73 -2.71 18.09
C LEU A 480 -11.70 -1.71 17.55
N LEU A 481 -10.48 -2.20 17.32
CA LEU A 481 -9.36 -1.47 16.75
C LEU A 481 -9.24 -1.78 15.25
N VAL A 482 -9.26 -0.75 14.41
CA VAL A 482 -9.10 -0.86 12.94
C VAL A 482 -8.19 0.26 12.42
N ASP A 483 -7.68 0.12 11.19
CA ASP A 483 -6.92 1.18 10.55
C ASP A 483 -7.81 2.40 10.19
N ASN A 484 -7.19 3.55 9.91
CA ASN A 484 -7.88 4.78 9.55
C ASN A 484 -8.24 4.85 8.05
N PHE A 485 -8.63 3.72 7.45
CA PHE A 485 -9.12 3.69 6.08
C PHE A 485 -10.50 4.35 5.98
N SER A 486 -10.76 5.14 4.94
CA SER A 486 -11.98 5.97 4.88
C SER A 486 -13.29 5.17 4.79
N ALA A 487 -13.24 3.93 4.29
CA ALA A 487 -14.39 3.03 4.36
C ALA A 487 -14.71 2.58 5.80
N HIS A 488 -13.70 2.53 6.66
CA HIS A 488 -13.87 2.27 8.09
C HIS A 488 -14.38 3.53 8.76
N SER A 489 -15.69 3.72 8.70
CA SER A 489 -16.36 4.86 9.27
C SER A 489 -17.44 4.43 10.25
N LEU A 490 -17.73 5.30 11.20
CA LEU A 490 -18.80 5.05 12.15
C LEU A 490 -20.16 5.17 11.43
N PRO A 491 -21.08 4.20 11.58
CA PRO A 491 -22.44 4.31 11.06
C PRO A 491 -23.18 5.53 11.64
N GLU A 492 -24.08 6.14 10.88
CA GLU A 492 -24.81 7.37 11.30
C GLU A 492 -25.61 7.19 12.59
N GLY A 493 -26.09 5.98 12.88
CA GLY A 493 -26.79 5.63 14.12
C GLY A 493 -25.89 5.31 15.32
N GLY A 494 -24.57 5.37 15.13
CA GLY A 494 -23.59 4.92 16.12
C GLY A 494 -23.64 3.41 16.39
N LEU A 495 -22.81 2.97 17.34
CA LEU A 495 -22.75 1.58 17.80
C LEU A 495 -23.06 1.54 19.30
N SER A 496 -23.89 0.60 19.73
CA SER A 496 -24.35 0.53 21.12
C SER A 496 -23.41 -0.24 22.04
N ASN A 497 -22.74 -1.27 21.50
CA ASN A 497 -21.97 -2.25 22.26
C ASN A 497 -20.53 -2.40 21.75
N ILE A 498 -20.21 -1.78 20.61
CA ILE A 498 -18.86 -1.73 20.06
C ILE A 498 -18.36 -0.30 20.15
N ARG A 499 -17.27 -0.09 20.88
CA ARG A 499 -16.47 1.11 20.79
C ARG A 499 -15.50 0.95 19.62
N LEU A 500 -15.74 1.66 18.53
CA LEU A 500 -14.87 1.66 17.35
C LEU A 500 -13.77 2.72 17.51
N GLU A 501 -12.52 2.32 17.40
CA GLU A 501 -11.35 3.19 17.54
C GLU A 501 -10.35 2.94 16.41
N PHE A 502 -9.78 4.03 15.89
CA PHE A 502 -8.89 4.02 14.74
C PHE A 502 -7.44 4.18 15.18
N PHE A 503 -6.53 3.45 14.53
CA PHE A 503 -5.10 3.73 14.64
C PHE A 503 -4.74 5.03 13.93
N SER A 504 -3.73 5.74 14.44
CA SER A 504 -3.19 6.91 13.77
C SER A 504 -2.64 6.56 12.37
N PRO A 505 -2.80 7.44 11.36
CA PRO A 505 -2.40 7.15 9.98
C PRO A 505 -0.93 6.73 9.85
N ASN A 506 -0.65 5.76 8.97
CA ASN A 506 0.69 5.24 8.65
C ASN A 506 1.42 4.47 9.76
N LEU A 507 0.75 4.13 10.87
CA LEU A 507 1.39 3.40 11.97
C LEU A 507 1.01 1.90 12.04
N THR A 508 0.03 1.47 11.25
CA THR A 508 -0.57 0.12 11.29
C THR A 508 0.48 -0.99 11.21
N ALA A 509 1.42 -0.88 10.27
CA ALA A 509 2.52 -1.83 10.10
C ALA A 509 3.41 -2.03 11.35
N HIS A 510 3.36 -1.12 12.33
CA HIS A 510 4.17 -1.17 13.55
C HIS A 510 3.39 -1.50 14.82
N ILE A 511 2.09 -1.18 14.87
CA ILE A 511 1.29 -1.25 16.10
C ILE A 511 0.04 -2.13 15.97
N GLN A 512 -0.37 -2.49 14.76
CA GLN A 512 -1.59 -3.24 14.52
C GLN A 512 -1.33 -4.75 14.68
N PRO A 513 -2.05 -5.45 15.57
CA PRO A 513 -1.86 -6.89 15.78
C PRO A 513 -2.01 -7.75 14.51
N MET A 514 -2.95 -7.40 13.63
CA MET A 514 -3.15 -8.12 12.37
C MET A 514 -1.90 -8.10 11.47
N ASP A 515 -1.29 -6.92 11.31
CA ASP A 515 -0.05 -6.70 10.57
C ASP A 515 1.19 -7.25 11.28
N ALA A 516 1.15 -7.35 12.61
CA ALA A 516 2.26 -7.84 13.45
C ALA A 516 2.53 -9.35 13.33
N GLY A 517 1.74 -10.09 12.54
CA GLY A 517 2.03 -11.48 12.20
C GLY A 517 0.81 -12.39 12.05
N ILE A 518 -0.39 -11.97 12.47
CA ILE A 518 -1.60 -12.81 12.39
C ILE A 518 -1.97 -13.07 10.92
N ILE A 519 -1.99 -12.03 10.08
CA ILE A 519 -2.23 -12.18 8.63
C ILE A 519 -1.17 -13.07 7.99
N LYS A 520 0.10 -12.90 8.39
CA LYS A 520 1.22 -13.72 7.89
C LYS A 520 1.02 -15.20 8.23
N ALA A 521 0.63 -15.51 9.46
CA ALA A 521 0.33 -16.88 9.89
C ALA A 521 -0.85 -17.48 9.13
N PHE A 522 -1.94 -16.71 8.97
CA PHE A 522 -3.09 -17.10 8.15
C PHE A 522 -2.68 -17.47 6.71
N LYS A 523 -1.93 -16.58 6.03
CA LYS A 523 -1.45 -16.83 4.67
C LYS A 523 -0.51 -18.03 4.57
N SER A 524 0.32 -18.25 5.59
CA SER A 524 1.19 -19.43 5.65
C SER A 524 0.37 -20.72 5.70
N HIS A 525 -0.62 -20.79 6.59
CA HIS A 525 -1.53 -21.93 6.65
C HIS A 525 -2.35 -22.13 5.37
N TYR A 526 -2.71 -21.05 4.69
CA TYR A 526 -3.36 -21.11 3.38
C TYR A 526 -2.43 -21.73 2.34
N LYS A 527 -1.21 -21.20 2.19
CA LYS A 527 -0.25 -21.65 1.18
C LYS A 527 0.20 -23.09 1.40
N GLN A 528 0.38 -23.52 2.65
CA GLN A 528 0.64 -24.93 2.99
C GLN A 528 -0.46 -25.84 2.41
N ARG A 529 -1.73 -25.51 2.66
CA ARG A 529 -2.86 -26.31 2.17
C ARG A 529 -3.03 -26.26 0.66
N PHE A 530 -2.81 -25.08 0.07
CA PHE A 530 -2.81 -24.91 -1.37
C PHE A 530 -1.79 -25.83 -2.03
N ILE A 531 -0.54 -25.84 -1.54
CA ILE A 531 0.53 -26.70 -2.03
C ILE A 531 0.19 -28.18 -1.84
N SER A 532 -0.26 -28.57 -0.64
CA SER A 532 -0.66 -29.97 -0.39
C SER A 532 -1.78 -30.43 -1.32
N LYS A 533 -2.75 -29.54 -1.62
CA LYS A 533 -3.82 -29.84 -2.58
C LYS A 533 -3.30 -29.97 -4.00
N SER A 534 -2.34 -29.14 -4.42
CA SER A 534 -1.70 -29.28 -5.73
C SER A 534 -0.92 -30.59 -5.85
N ILE A 535 -0.19 -30.99 -4.81
CA ILE A 535 0.49 -32.30 -4.76
C ILE A 535 -0.51 -33.44 -4.92
N GLN A 536 -1.60 -33.43 -4.15
CA GLN A 536 -2.65 -34.46 -4.24
C GLN A 536 -3.25 -34.53 -5.65
N ARG A 537 -3.49 -33.38 -6.30
CA ARG A 537 -4.01 -33.33 -7.67
C ARG A 537 -3.03 -33.94 -8.67
N TYR A 538 -1.74 -33.68 -8.49
CA TYR A 538 -0.69 -34.29 -9.32
C TYR A 538 -0.66 -35.81 -9.14
N ASP A 539 -0.70 -36.30 -7.90
CA ASP A 539 -0.72 -37.74 -7.60
C ASP A 539 -1.97 -38.43 -8.19
N GLN A 540 -3.08 -37.69 -8.34
CA GLN A 540 -4.32 -38.14 -9.00
C GLN A 540 -4.30 -38.04 -10.53
N GLY A 541 -3.15 -37.70 -11.14
CA GLY A 541 -2.98 -37.63 -12.59
C GLY A 541 -3.40 -36.30 -13.23
N THR A 542 -3.59 -35.23 -12.45
CA THR A 542 -3.86 -33.90 -13.02
C THR A 542 -2.65 -33.40 -13.82
N PRO A 543 -2.82 -32.88 -15.04
CA PRO A 543 -1.72 -32.32 -15.82
C PRO A 543 -1.01 -31.19 -15.08
N ILE A 544 0.33 -31.15 -15.18
CA ILE A 544 1.20 -30.14 -14.53
C ILE A 544 0.74 -28.71 -14.83
N THR A 545 0.25 -28.45 -16.05
CA THR A 545 -0.25 -27.14 -16.50
C THR A 545 -1.48 -26.64 -15.74
N SER A 546 -2.17 -27.50 -15.01
CA SER A 546 -3.43 -27.21 -14.30
C SER A 546 -3.42 -27.61 -12.82
N VAL A 547 -2.27 -28.07 -12.32
CA VAL A 547 -2.13 -28.59 -10.95
C VAL A 547 -2.39 -27.52 -9.88
N TYR A 548 -2.09 -26.26 -10.20
CA TYR A 548 -2.32 -25.09 -9.34
C TYR A 548 -3.70 -24.43 -9.55
N ASN A 549 -4.48 -24.89 -10.53
CA ASN A 549 -5.77 -24.30 -10.84
C ASN A 549 -6.80 -24.71 -9.78
N ILE A 550 -7.27 -23.72 -9.01
CA ILE A 550 -8.39 -23.86 -8.09
C ILE A 550 -9.43 -22.79 -8.39
N ASP A 551 -10.70 -23.14 -8.21
CA ASP A 551 -11.80 -22.19 -8.31
C ASP A 551 -11.94 -21.34 -7.02
N GLN A 552 -12.69 -20.24 -7.09
CA GLN A 552 -12.87 -19.34 -5.95
C GLN A 552 -13.53 -20.03 -4.74
N LEU A 553 -14.46 -20.97 -4.95
CA LEU A 553 -15.12 -21.67 -3.85
C LEU A 553 -14.13 -22.55 -3.09
N ALA A 554 -13.29 -23.30 -3.82
CA ALA A 554 -12.21 -24.07 -3.25
C ALA A 554 -11.23 -23.18 -2.48
N ALA A 555 -10.89 -22.01 -3.02
CA ALA A 555 -10.05 -21.03 -2.31
C ALA A 555 -10.70 -20.55 -1.01
N MET A 556 -11.99 -20.21 -1.01
CA MET A 556 -12.72 -19.78 0.19
C MET A 556 -12.75 -20.87 1.27
N HIS A 557 -12.94 -22.14 0.87
CA HIS A 557 -12.85 -23.27 1.81
C HIS A 557 -11.45 -23.42 2.40
N LEU A 558 -10.39 -23.31 1.59
CA LEU A 558 -9.01 -23.34 2.08
C LEU A 558 -8.73 -22.19 3.05
N SER A 559 -9.24 -20.99 2.76
CA SER A 559 -9.13 -19.83 3.66
C SER A 559 -9.80 -20.09 5.00
N ARG A 560 -11.04 -20.62 5.01
CA ARG A 560 -11.73 -20.97 6.27
C ARG A 560 -10.90 -21.92 7.13
N LEU A 561 -10.36 -22.99 6.52
CA LEU A 561 -9.53 -23.97 7.23
C LEU A 561 -8.18 -23.37 7.68
N ALA A 562 -7.59 -22.49 6.89
CA ALA A 562 -6.36 -21.79 7.26
C ALA A 562 -6.58 -20.88 8.47
N TRP A 563 -7.71 -20.16 8.50
CA TRP A 563 -8.07 -19.28 9.61
C TRP A 563 -8.31 -20.04 10.91
N GLN A 564 -8.93 -21.22 10.84
CA GLN A 564 -9.11 -22.10 12.00
C GLN A 564 -7.77 -22.55 12.61
N CYS A 565 -6.72 -22.71 11.80
CA CYS A 565 -5.39 -23.12 12.26
C CYS A 565 -4.55 -22.03 12.93
N VAL A 566 -4.88 -20.75 12.75
CA VAL A 566 -4.17 -19.70 13.47
C VAL A 566 -4.43 -19.88 14.96
N SER A 567 -3.40 -20.25 15.71
CA SER A 567 -3.52 -20.62 17.12
C SER A 567 -3.71 -19.41 18.03
N GLU A 568 -4.33 -19.63 19.19
CA GLU A 568 -4.48 -18.61 20.23
C GLU A 568 -3.12 -18.07 20.70
N THR A 569 -2.11 -18.96 20.77
CA THR A 569 -0.73 -18.60 21.12
C THR A 569 -0.10 -17.66 20.10
N THR A 570 -0.35 -17.89 18.81
CA THR A 570 0.11 -17.02 17.71
C THR A 570 -0.51 -15.63 17.87
N ILE A 571 -1.83 -15.56 18.05
CA ILE A 571 -2.57 -14.30 18.19
C ILE A 571 -2.05 -13.50 19.38
N ARG A 572 -1.94 -14.13 20.55
CA ARG A 572 -1.45 -13.48 21.76
C ARG A 572 0.00 -12.97 21.62
N SER A 573 0.86 -13.77 20.97
CA SER A 573 2.24 -13.38 20.68
C SER A 573 2.31 -12.17 19.76
N CYS A 574 1.53 -12.15 18.66
CA CYS A 574 1.42 -11.00 17.77
C CYS A 574 0.92 -9.75 18.50
N CYS A 575 -0.15 -9.88 19.30
CA CYS A 575 -0.68 -8.79 20.10
C CYS A 575 0.40 -8.22 21.02
N ASN A 576 1.11 -9.06 21.78
CA ASN A 576 2.18 -8.60 22.67
C ASN A 576 3.39 -8.01 21.92
N HIS A 577 3.66 -8.47 20.70
CA HIS A 577 4.75 -7.96 19.86
C HIS A 577 4.55 -6.48 19.46
N THR A 578 3.30 -6.03 19.31
CA THR A 578 2.98 -4.63 18.95
C THR A 578 3.44 -3.61 19.99
N GLY A 579 3.59 -4.04 21.25
CA GLY A 579 3.91 -3.16 22.38
C GLY A 579 2.75 -2.29 22.88
N ILE A 580 1.51 -2.51 22.42
CA ILE A 580 0.33 -1.78 22.95
C ILE A 580 -0.21 -2.42 24.24
N PHE A 581 0.03 -3.72 24.43
CA PHE A 581 -0.44 -4.46 25.60
C PHE A 581 0.61 -4.45 26.73
N PRO A 582 0.18 -4.31 28.00
CA PRO A 582 1.08 -4.38 29.14
C PRO A 582 1.71 -5.77 29.27
N GLY A 583 3.05 -5.83 29.35
CA GLY A 583 3.81 -7.08 29.47
C GLY A 583 5.18 -7.03 28.80
N GLN A 584 5.94 -8.12 28.87
CA GLN A 584 7.20 -8.26 28.13
C GLN A 584 6.92 -8.28 26.63
N LEU A 585 7.67 -7.47 25.86
CA LEU A 585 7.72 -7.58 24.41
C LEU A 585 8.19 -8.99 24.04
N THR A 586 7.26 -9.81 23.56
CA THR A 586 7.59 -11.11 22.98
C THR A 586 8.08 -10.89 21.56
N ARG A 587 9.18 -11.56 21.18
CA ARG A 587 9.49 -11.69 19.76
C ARG A 587 8.45 -12.61 19.15
N PHE A 588 7.77 -12.14 18.11
CA PHE A 588 6.96 -13.02 17.29
C PHE A 588 7.88 -14.06 16.63
N ASP A 589 7.66 -15.33 16.93
CA ASP A 589 8.38 -16.45 16.34
C ASP A 589 7.46 -17.18 15.36
N ASP A 590 7.75 -17.04 14.08
CA ASP A 590 7.06 -17.73 12.99
C ASP A 590 7.86 -18.90 12.42
N ALA A 591 8.95 -19.31 13.09
CA ALA A 591 9.86 -20.33 12.60
C ALA A 591 9.15 -21.67 12.36
N GLU A 592 8.21 -22.06 13.21
CA GLU A 592 7.45 -23.31 13.04
C GLU A 592 6.59 -23.29 11.77
N ASN A 593 5.79 -22.23 11.58
CA ASN A 593 4.95 -22.06 10.40
C ASN A 593 5.79 -21.95 9.12
N ASN A 594 6.91 -21.22 9.18
CA ASN A 594 7.84 -21.09 8.06
C ASN A 594 8.50 -22.43 7.73
N ARG A 595 8.94 -23.21 8.73
CA ARG A 595 9.51 -24.55 8.53
C ARG A 595 8.51 -25.52 7.93
N ALA A 596 7.25 -25.48 8.38
CA ALA A 596 6.18 -26.32 7.83
C ALA A 596 5.88 -25.98 6.36
N LEU A 597 5.84 -24.69 6.02
CA LEU A 597 5.68 -24.24 4.63
C LEU A 597 6.89 -24.59 3.76
N GLU A 598 8.11 -24.40 4.28
CA GLU A 598 9.36 -24.74 3.60
C GLU A 598 9.39 -26.23 3.22
N LYS A 599 9.00 -27.10 4.15
CA LYS A 599 8.89 -28.56 3.89
C LYS A 599 7.93 -28.90 2.75
N GLN A 600 6.82 -28.18 2.61
CA GLN A 600 5.88 -28.39 1.50
C GLN A 600 6.46 -27.91 0.17
N ILE A 601 7.20 -26.79 0.18
CA ILE A 601 7.88 -26.28 -1.01
C ILE A 601 9.01 -27.24 -1.43
N ASP A 602 9.79 -27.76 -0.48
CA ASP A 602 10.83 -28.76 -0.74
C ASP A 602 10.24 -30.03 -1.38
N ARG A 603 9.05 -30.44 -0.94
CA ARG A 603 8.33 -31.58 -1.55
C ARG A 603 7.98 -31.29 -3.00
N LEU A 604 7.48 -30.09 -3.34
CA LEU A 604 7.23 -29.72 -4.74
C LEU A 604 8.49 -29.80 -5.60
N GLN A 605 9.64 -29.39 -5.04
CA GLN A 605 10.93 -29.48 -5.75
C GLN A 605 11.34 -30.92 -5.99
N SER A 606 11.21 -31.79 -4.98
CA SER A 606 11.55 -33.21 -5.11
C SER A 606 10.68 -33.93 -6.14
N MET A 607 9.45 -33.46 -6.36
CA MET A 607 8.51 -34.00 -7.34
C MET A 607 8.69 -33.41 -8.75
N GLY A 608 9.61 -32.47 -8.94
CA GLY A 608 9.81 -31.78 -10.22
C GLY A 608 8.70 -30.78 -10.58
N LEU A 609 7.80 -30.46 -9.64
CA LEU A 609 6.71 -29.49 -9.83
C LEU A 609 7.16 -28.02 -9.63
N LEU A 610 8.36 -27.82 -9.06
CA LEU A 610 8.98 -26.52 -8.84
C LEU A 610 10.49 -26.62 -9.10
N HIS A 611 11.01 -25.77 -9.99
CA HIS A 611 12.45 -25.75 -10.23
C HIS A 611 13.18 -24.90 -9.18
N ALA A 612 14.35 -25.36 -8.72
CA ALA A 612 15.10 -24.70 -7.65
C ALA A 612 15.45 -23.24 -7.93
N THR A 613 15.76 -22.91 -9.18
CA THR A 613 16.10 -21.54 -9.61
C THR A 613 14.92 -20.57 -9.59
N ASN A 614 13.69 -21.09 -9.64
CA ASN A 614 12.48 -20.27 -9.76
C ASN A 614 11.68 -20.21 -8.45
N ARG A 615 12.16 -20.87 -7.39
CA ARG A 615 11.55 -20.86 -6.06
C ARG A 615 11.40 -19.43 -5.54
N MET A 616 10.18 -19.09 -5.12
CA MET A 616 9.92 -17.86 -4.37
C MET A 616 10.42 -17.97 -2.93
N SER A 617 10.88 -16.87 -2.34
CA SER A 617 11.12 -16.83 -0.90
C SER A 617 9.78 -16.89 -0.15
N ILE A 618 9.78 -17.37 1.09
CA ILE A 618 8.56 -17.38 1.93
C ILE A 618 7.99 -15.96 2.06
N ALA A 619 8.84 -14.94 2.23
CA ALA A 619 8.41 -13.55 2.32
C ALA A 619 7.67 -13.09 1.04
N GLU A 620 8.21 -13.40 -0.14
CA GLU A 620 7.57 -13.10 -1.43
C GLU A 620 6.29 -13.92 -1.67
N LEU A 621 6.23 -15.16 -1.18
CA LEU A 621 5.07 -16.04 -1.36
C LEU A 621 3.88 -15.60 -0.50
N LEU A 622 4.16 -15.11 0.71
CA LEU A 622 3.14 -14.64 1.64
C LEU A 622 2.71 -13.20 1.36
N ASN A 623 3.60 -12.36 0.85
CA ASN A 623 3.31 -10.97 0.50
C ASN A 623 3.98 -10.63 -0.85
N PRO A 624 3.47 -11.14 -1.98
CA PRO A 624 3.99 -10.78 -3.30
C PRO A 624 3.87 -9.26 -3.50
N ALA A 625 4.82 -8.67 -4.24
CA ALA A 625 4.84 -7.23 -4.49
C ALA A 625 3.54 -6.69 -5.13
N ASP A 626 2.81 -7.57 -5.83
CA ASP A 626 1.50 -7.28 -6.42
C ASP A 626 0.34 -7.30 -5.40
N GLU A 627 0.50 -7.85 -4.19
CA GLU A 627 -0.48 -7.77 -3.08
C GLU A 627 -0.39 -6.40 -2.39
N SER A 628 0.83 -5.87 -2.23
CA SER A 628 1.05 -4.45 -1.91
C SER A 628 0.80 -3.52 -3.10
N GLY A 629 0.75 -4.11 -4.31
CA GLY A 629 0.46 -3.44 -5.56
C GLY A 629 -1.02 -3.13 -5.66
N TYR A 630 -1.43 -2.04 -5.01
CA TYR A 630 -2.51 -1.22 -5.56
C TYR A 630 -2.16 -0.98 -7.03
N SER A 631 -2.86 -1.63 -7.95
CA SER A 631 -2.94 -1.11 -9.31
C SER A 631 -3.56 0.26 -9.15
N MET A 632 -2.74 1.32 -9.07
CA MET A 632 -3.22 2.68 -8.87
C MET A 632 -4.24 2.96 -9.97
N TRP A 633 -5.49 3.12 -9.56
CA TRP A 633 -6.60 3.30 -10.47
C TRP A 633 -6.37 4.58 -11.26
N THR A 634 -6.64 4.55 -12.56
CA THR A 634 -6.66 5.81 -13.32
C THR A 634 -7.81 6.68 -12.83
N SER A 635 -7.74 7.98 -13.06
CA SER A 635 -8.82 8.88 -12.65
C SER A 635 -10.15 8.49 -13.31
N GLU A 636 -10.13 7.92 -14.51
CA GLU A 636 -11.32 7.39 -15.19
C GLU A 636 -11.91 6.16 -14.48
N GLU A 637 -11.07 5.28 -13.93
CA GLU A 637 -11.53 4.10 -13.18
C GLU A 637 -12.11 4.50 -11.82
N ILE A 638 -11.50 5.48 -11.14
CA ILE A 638 -12.02 6.05 -9.89
C ILE A 638 -13.38 6.73 -10.15
N PHE A 639 -13.45 7.52 -11.23
CA PHE A 639 -14.67 8.19 -11.66
C PHE A 639 -15.82 7.20 -11.92
N ARG A 640 -15.58 6.15 -12.72
CA ARG A 640 -16.59 5.13 -13.04
C ARG A 640 -17.08 4.39 -11.79
N SER A 641 -16.20 4.06 -10.85
CA SER A 641 -16.60 3.34 -9.64
C SER A 641 -17.52 4.15 -8.73
N VAL A 642 -17.25 5.44 -8.55
CA VAL A 642 -18.09 6.32 -7.71
C VAL A 642 -19.43 6.62 -8.40
N LYS A 643 -19.49 6.49 -9.73
CA LYS A 643 -20.74 6.53 -10.50
C LYS A 643 -21.53 5.23 -10.42
N ASP A 644 -20.87 4.09 -10.64
CA ASP A 644 -21.50 2.77 -10.65
C ASP A 644 -22.13 2.43 -9.29
N SER A 645 -21.51 2.83 -8.17
CA SER A 645 -22.08 2.64 -6.82
C SER A 645 -23.35 3.46 -6.55
N ARG A 646 -23.67 4.44 -7.41
CA ARG A 646 -24.83 5.34 -7.26
C ARG A 646 -25.97 5.02 -8.23
N THR A 647 -25.78 4.07 -9.14
CA THR A 647 -26.74 3.70 -10.20
C THR A 647 -27.20 2.25 -10.12
N GLU A 648 -27.14 1.59 -8.96
CA GLU A 648 -27.61 0.20 -8.84
C GLU A 648 -29.14 0.10 -8.95
N GLU A 649 -29.64 0.07 -10.19
CA GLU A 649 -30.70 -0.87 -10.61
C GLU A 649 -30.34 -1.41 -12.02
N ASP A 650 -30.33 -2.75 -12.07
CA ASP A 650 -30.40 -3.63 -13.23
C ASP A 650 -29.20 -3.88 -14.16
N ASN A 651 -29.00 -5.19 -14.34
CA ASN A 651 -28.28 -5.91 -15.40
C ASN A 651 -26.76 -6.04 -15.26
N GLN A 652 -26.34 -7.13 -14.62
CA GLN A 652 -25.08 -7.79 -14.90
C GLN A 652 -25.27 -9.32 -14.89
N GLU A 653 -25.64 -9.86 -16.06
CA GLU A 653 -25.37 -11.25 -16.41
C GLU A 653 -23.86 -11.38 -16.67
N ASP A 654 -23.11 -11.84 -15.67
CA ASP A 654 -21.66 -11.96 -15.78
C ASP A 654 -21.22 -13.42 -15.97
N ASP A 655 -21.02 -13.79 -17.24
CA ASP A 655 -20.37 -15.03 -17.63
C ASP A 655 -18.83 -14.84 -17.57
N ASN A 656 -18.19 -15.39 -16.53
CA ASN A 656 -16.73 -15.32 -16.34
C ASN A 656 -15.99 -16.31 -17.26
N ASP A 657 -15.52 -15.89 -18.44
CA ASP A 657 -14.75 -16.73 -19.38
C ASP A 657 -13.33 -17.12 -18.90
N SER A 658 -12.87 -16.63 -17.75
CA SER A 658 -11.50 -16.85 -17.26
C SER A 658 -11.40 -17.87 -16.10
N GLU A 659 -12.51 -18.37 -15.56
CA GLU A 659 -12.47 -19.38 -14.49
C GLU A 659 -12.52 -20.81 -15.04
N PRO A 660 -11.68 -21.73 -14.52
CA PRO A 660 -11.77 -23.14 -14.88
C PRO A 660 -13.14 -23.71 -14.45
N PRO A 661 -13.73 -24.63 -15.24
CA PRO A 661 -15.00 -25.24 -14.88
C PRO A 661 -14.89 -25.96 -13.52
N PRO A 662 -15.91 -25.85 -12.65
CA PRO A 662 -15.88 -26.50 -11.35
C PRO A 662 -15.80 -28.03 -11.56
N PRO A 663 -14.97 -28.76 -10.79
CA PRO A 663 -14.87 -30.20 -10.93
C PRO A 663 -16.23 -30.88 -10.73
N PRO A 664 -16.48 -32.02 -11.38
CA PRO A 664 -17.69 -32.80 -11.16
C PRO A 664 -17.78 -33.18 -9.69
N LYS A 665 -18.94 -32.92 -9.06
CA LYS A 665 -19.15 -33.32 -7.67
C LYS A 665 -19.37 -34.83 -7.63
N PRO A 666 -18.69 -35.57 -6.74
CA PRO A 666 -18.98 -36.99 -6.56
C PRO A 666 -20.42 -37.16 -6.09
N THR A 667 -21.05 -38.22 -6.59
CA THR A 667 -22.39 -38.65 -6.18
C THR A 667 -22.37 -39.14 -4.74
N ALA A 668 -23.53 -39.09 -4.06
CA ALA A 668 -23.65 -39.65 -2.71
C ALA A 668 -23.18 -41.11 -2.63
N LYS A 669 -23.45 -41.90 -3.68
CA LYS A 669 -23.01 -43.30 -3.80
C LYS A 669 -21.50 -43.45 -3.84
N GLU A 670 -20.80 -42.59 -4.57
CA GLU A 670 -19.33 -42.57 -4.61
C GLU A 670 -18.74 -42.13 -3.27
N VAL A 671 -19.37 -41.15 -2.60
CA VAL A 671 -18.98 -40.74 -1.26
C VAL A 671 -19.12 -41.91 -0.29
N PHE A 672 -20.28 -42.60 -0.24
CA PHE A 672 -20.46 -43.76 0.63
C PHE A 672 -19.43 -44.86 0.37
N LYS A 673 -19.12 -45.16 -0.90
CA LYS A 673 -18.05 -46.13 -1.24
C LYS A 673 -16.69 -45.69 -0.69
N ALA A 674 -16.36 -44.40 -0.77
CA ALA A 674 -15.12 -43.86 -0.22
C ALA A 674 -15.11 -43.92 1.32
N ILE A 675 -16.23 -43.62 1.99
CA ILE A 675 -16.36 -43.77 3.45
C ILE A 675 -16.12 -45.23 3.84
N SER A 676 -16.76 -46.19 3.17
CA SER A 676 -16.56 -47.62 3.42
C SER A 676 -15.11 -48.05 3.21
N LEU A 677 -14.46 -47.57 2.15
CA LEU A 677 -13.05 -47.87 1.88
C LEU A 677 -12.14 -47.34 3.00
N ILE A 678 -12.38 -46.12 3.46
CA ILE A 678 -11.63 -45.51 4.56
C ILE A 678 -11.84 -46.29 5.85
N ASN A 679 -13.09 -46.63 6.19
CA ASN A 679 -13.43 -47.40 7.39
C ASN A 679 -12.74 -48.77 7.38
N ASN A 680 -12.73 -49.47 6.24
CA ASN A 680 -12.03 -50.76 6.12
C ASN A 680 -10.50 -50.62 6.29
N TYR A 681 -9.92 -49.50 5.83
CA TYR A 681 -8.48 -49.26 5.96
C TYR A 681 -8.09 -49.01 7.43
N ILE A 682 -8.89 -48.23 8.16
CA ILE A 682 -8.62 -47.86 9.55
C ILE A 682 -9.13 -48.89 10.56
N GLU A 683 -9.85 -49.93 10.13
CA GLU A 683 -10.33 -51.02 10.99
C GLU A 683 -9.19 -51.74 11.74
N SER A 684 -7.97 -51.68 11.18
CA SER A 684 -6.75 -52.24 11.79
C SER A 684 -5.85 -51.19 12.49
N ASP A 685 -6.20 -49.90 12.42
CA ASP A 685 -5.43 -48.80 12.99
C ASP A 685 -5.99 -48.40 14.36
N THR A 686 -5.23 -48.68 15.42
CA THR A 686 -5.63 -48.40 16.82
C THR A 686 -5.19 -47.01 17.30
N SER A 687 -4.76 -46.13 16.39
CA SER A 687 -4.33 -44.79 16.76
C SER A 687 -5.50 -43.88 17.14
N VAL A 688 -5.25 -42.94 18.05
CA VAL A 688 -6.21 -41.89 18.43
C VAL A 688 -6.66 -41.05 17.22
N ALA A 689 -5.85 -40.99 16.16
CA ALA A 689 -6.19 -40.31 14.92
C ALA A 689 -7.24 -41.10 14.11
N ALA A 690 -7.12 -42.43 14.04
CA ALA A 690 -8.08 -43.31 13.41
C ALA A 690 -9.44 -43.27 14.11
N ASP A 691 -9.46 -43.29 15.46
CA ASP A 691 -10.71 -43.18 16.24
C ASP A 691 -11.45 -41.86 15.98
N LYS A 692 -10.73 -40.73 15.98
CA LYS A 692 -11.30 -39.41 15.67
C LYS A 692 -11.84 -39.34 14.25
N LEU A 693 -11.15 -39.97 13.30
CA LEU A 693 -11.58 -40.04 11.91
C LEU A 693 -12.88 -40.84 11.79
N ASN A 694 -12.95 -42.04 12.41
CA ASN A 694 -14.14 -42.87 12.46
C ASN A 694 -15.35 -42.09 13.00
N GLN A 695 -15.21 -41.45 14.16
CA GLN A 695 -16.29 -40.67 14.78
C GLN A 695 -16.79 -39.52 13.89
N SER A 696 -15.86 -38.82 13.21
CA SER A 696 -16.19 -37.73 12.29
C SER A 696 -16.93 -38.24 11.05
N MET A 697 -16.49 -39.38 10.50
CA MET A 697 -17.09 -40.00 9.32
C MET A 697 -18.48 -40.56 9.60
N GLU A 698 -18.73 -41.15 10.77
CA GLU A 698 -20.06 -41.57 11.20
C GLU A 698 -21.03 -40.40 11.31
N THR A 699 -20.59 -39.31 11.94
CA THR A 699 -21.39 -38.09 12.11
C THR A 699 -21.76 -37.49 10.75
N TYR A 700 -20.78 -37.41 9.85
CA TYR A 700 -21.01 -36.91 8.49
C TYR A 700 -21.91 -37.85 7.67
N SER A 701 -21.71 -39.17 7.78
CA SER A 701 -22.54 -40.18 7.11
C SER A 701 -24.01 -40.06 7.52
N LYS A 702 -24.29 -39.92 8.82
CA LYS A 702 -25.65 -39.67 9.34
C LYS A 702 -26.25 -38.39 8.75
N SER A 703 -25.52 -37.28 8.81
CA SER A 703 -25.98 -36.00 8.24
C SER A 703 -26.23 -36.07 6.73
N LEU A 704 -25.42 -36.83 5.99
CA LEU A 704 -25.60 -37.04 4.55
C LEU A 704 -26.86 -37.85 4.25
N VAL A 705 -27.13 -38.91 5.02
CA VAL A 705 -28.36 -39.70 4.92
C VAL A 705 -29.58 -38.82 5.21
N ASP A 706 -29.55 -38.04 6.30
CA ASP A 706 -30.62 -37.13 6.66
C ASP A 706 -30.87 -36.07 5.56
N HIS A 707 -29.79 -35.55 4.97
CA HIS A 707 -29.89 -34.62 3.84
C HIS A 707 -30.53 -35.27 2.61
N LEU A 708 -30.15 -36.51 2.27
CA LEU A 708 -30.73 -37.24 1.14
C LEU A 708 -32.20 -37.58 1.37
N ILE A 709 -32.59 -37.94 2.60
CA ILE A 709 -33.98 -38.20 2.98
C ILE A 709 -34.80 -36.90 2.87
N THR A 710 -34.27 -35.78 3.36
CA THR A 710 -34.97 -34.48 3.32
C THR A 710 -35.04 -33.84 1.94
N THR A 711 -34.08 -34.14 1.04
CA THR A 711 -34.07 -33.65 -0.35
C THR A 711 -34.71 -34.62 -1.36
N ALA A 712 -35.00 -35.86 -0.95
CA ALA A 712 -35.77 -36.78 -1.76
C ALA A 712 -37.19 -36.25 -1.95
N ARG A 713 -37.50 -35.75 -3.16
CA ARG A 713 -38.88 -35.48 -3.55
C ARG A 713 -39.64 -36.80 -3.56
N GLN A 714 -40.74 -36.87 -2.81
CA GLN A 714 -41.68 -37.97 -2.90
C GLN A 714 -42.14 -38.11 -4.35
N THR A 715 -41.72 -39.17 -5.02
CA THR A 715 -42.26 -39.53 -6.33
C THR A 715 -43.71 -39.97 -6.13
N THR A 716 -44.63 -39.47 -6.97
CA THR A 716 -46.05 -39.81 -6.89
C THR A 716 -46.24 -41.33 -6.84
N ILE A 717 -47.20 -41.83 -6.06
CA ILE A 717 -47.42 -43.29 -5.90
C ILE A 717 -47.57 -44.03 -7.24
N THR A 718 -47.98 -43.31 -8.29
CA THR A 718 -48.10 -43.79 -9.67
C THR A 718 -46.78 -44.17 -10.34
N SER A 719 -45.63 -43.58 -9.94
CA SER A 719 -44.33 -43.97 -10.49
C SER A 719 -43.89 -45.35 -10.01
N PHE A 720 -44.42 -45.81 -8.88
CA PHE A 720 -44.15 -47.14 -8.32
C PHE A 720 -44.88 -48.26 -9.07
N PHE A 721 -45.96 -47.93 -9.80
CA PHE A 721 -46.80 -48.89 -10.53
C PHE A 721 -46.58 -48.86 -12.05
N THR A 722 -45.47 -48.31 -12.54
CA THR A 722 -45.16 -48.44 -13.97
C THR A 722 -44.85 -49.91 -14.29
N PRO A 723 -45.62 -50.56 -15.19
CA PRO A 723 -45.40 -51.97 -15.48
C PRO A 723 -44.09 -52.13 -16.22
N ALA A 724 -43.21 -52.99 -15.72
CA ALA A 724 -42.12 -53.52 -16.50
C ALA A 724 -42.72 -54.38 -17.62
N ASN A 725 -42.66 -53.89 -18.87
CA ASN A 725 -42.32 -54.63 -20.11
C ASN A 725 -42.82 -53.87 -21.36
N SER A 726 -41.92 -53.61 -22.31
CA SER A 726 -41.87 -54.29 -23.62
C SER A 726 -40.97 -53.56 -24.63
N SER A 727 -40.07 -54.35 -25.25
CA SER A 727 -39.13 -54.08 -26.37
C SER A 727 -37.74 -53.59 -25.97
#